data_AF-A0A9D8D3P4-F1
#
_entry.id   AF-A0A9D8D3P4-F1
#
_cell.length_a   1.000
_cell.length_b   1.000
_cell.length_c   1.000
_cell.angle_alpha   90.00
_cell.angle_beta   90.00
_cell.angle_gamma   90.00
#
_symmetry.space_group_name_H-M   'P 1'
#
loop_
_entity.id
_entity.type
_entity.pdbx_description
1 polymer ?
#
loop_
_entity_poly.entity_id
_entity_poly.type
_entity_poly.pdbx_seq_one_letter_code
_entity_poly.pdbx_strand_id
1 'polypeptide(L)'
;VPVVFYRALVQAADTAVVHALIAALAERGVNPLPLYVTSLKDPLAADTVRTILAEAPPGVIVNLTGFALGEAGDPLAPSDCPVLQAVPGSGTEAAWREGSNGLGPRDIAMSVALPELDGRILTRAIAFKGLLVRDPDCEADIIGLKPVPDRVAFVADLAMAWAKLRHTAAIERRVALVLANYPNRDGRIANGVGLDTPAAVIVTLSEMAKAGYRIVDPPENGAALMAQLLAGPTNALAALHGRTVEERLSLVDYTTFFGSLPASLRAKVTERWGPPESDPFFRPGELDCGVFRIPALRYGNAVVGVQPARGYNLDPSVSHHDPSLPPPHSYLAFYAWLRDSFRADAIVHFGKHGNLEWLPGKGLALSAECFPEAALGPLPHLYPFIVNDPGEGTQAKRRTGAVVIDHLTPPLTAAGSYGPAAALERLIDEYYEASGLDPRRLKTLASEIRDLAISSGLARDCGIAASEATDAALKKLDGWLCELKDLQIRDGLHIFGRAPEGSLLDNLLLAVARNPRGSGKGHDASLLRALADDLGLGFDPLDGNLAAAWSGPRPAVLGDNETWRSRGDTLERLESLARRLIGGTAALEQAWVRTQPVLDWIANTLRPAIAISGEREIAGLLAGLAGRRVASGPSGAPTRGRADVLPTGRNFYSVDTRAVPSPASWQLGWKSAQLLIERYTQEHGEYPATLAISAWGTSAMRTSGDDVAQALALIGARPTWDAASRRVIGFEILPLSLLDRPRVDVTLRVSGFFRDAFPGLIDLFDAAVRA
;
A
#
# COMPACT_ATOMS: atom_id res chain seq x y z
N VAL A 1 12.65 27.26 -11.20
CA VAL A 1 12.37 26.34 -10.07
C VAL A 1 12.31 27.13 -8.78
N PRO A 2 11.12 27.34 -8.21
CA PRO A 2 10.97 27.98 -6.91
C PRO A 2 11.61 27.16 -5.80
N VAL A 3 12.31 27.83 -4.89
CA VAL A 3 12.84 27.26 -3.65
C VAL A 3 12.12 27.92 -2.50
N VAL A 4 11.13 27.23 -1.92
CA VAL A 4 10.25 27.78 -0.87
C VAL A 4 10.80 27.41 0.51
N PHE A 5 11.02 28.39 1.39
CA PHE A 5 11.61 28.17 2.72
C PHE A 5 11.10 29.15 3.78
N TYR A 6 11.43 28.92 5.05
CA TYR A 6 10.97 29.78 6.14
C TYR A 6 11.73 31.12 6.19
N ARG A 7 10.98 32.22 6.37
CA ARG A 7 11.51 33.57 6.65
C ARG A 7 12.49 33.60 7.83
N ALA A 8 12.27 32.74 8.82
CA ALA A 8 13.14 32.62 9.99
C ALA A 8 14.61 32.32 9.62
N LEU A 9 14.86 31.57 8.53
CA LEU A 9 16.22 31.32 8.06
C LEU A 9 16.92 32.60 7.59
N VAL A 10 16.19 33.49 6.91
CA VAL A 10 16.71 34.80 6.49
C VAL A 10 16.98 35.68 7.70
N GLN A 11 16.04 35.74 8.65
CA GLN A 11 16.16 36.59 9.85
C GLN A 11 17.33 36.16 10.74
N ALA A 12 17.61 34.86 10.81
CA ALA A 12 18.73 34.30 11.57
C ALA A 12 20.05 34.27 10.78
N ALA A 13 20.06 34.72 9.51
CA ALA A 13 21.16 34.54 8.56
C ALA A 13 21.60 33.07 8.34
N ASP A 14 20.77 32.09 8.73
CA ASP A 14 21.02 30.65 8.56
C ASP A 14 20.55 30.17 7.18
N THR A 15 21.17 30.70 6.12
CA THR A 15 20.75 30.52 4.72
C THR A 15 21.71 29.66 3.89
N ALA A 16 22.74 29.06 4.51
CA ALA A 16 23.76 28.29 3.80
C ALA A 16 23.18 27.16 2.95
N VAL A 17 22.19 26.44 3.48
CA VAL A 17 21.48 25.37 2.74
C VAL A 17 20.71 25.89 1.52
N VAL A 18 20.10 27.07 1.63
CA VAL A 18 19.34 27.69 0.53
C VAL A 18 20.31 28.12 -0.57
N HIS A 19 21.42 28.77 -0.21
CA HIS A 19 22.46 29.14 -1.17
C HIS A 19 23.06 27.93 -1.88
N ALA A 20 23.36 26.85 -1.16
CA ALA A 20 23.87 25.62 -1.76
C ALA A 20 22.90 25.04 -2.79
N LEU A 21 21.60 25.04 -2.50
CA LEU A 21 20.58 24.54 -3.43
C LEU A 21 20.40 25.47 -4.65
N ILE A 22 20.42 26.79 -4.46
CA ILE A 22 20.38 27.77 -5.56
C ILE A 22 21.57 27.55 -6.49
N ALA A 23 22.78 27.43 -5.94
CA ALA A 23 24.00 27.20 -6.71
C ALA A 23 23.92 25.88 -7.49
N ALA A 24 23.54 24.78 -6.82
CA ALA A 24 23.43 23.48 -7.46
C ALA A 24 22.39 23.44 -8.60
N LEU A 25 21.29 24.18 -8.48
CA LEU A 25 20.30 24.34 -9.55
C LEU A 25 20.87 25.16 -10.71
N ALA A 26 21.53 26.29 -10.42
CA ALA A 26 22.12 27.17 -11.42
C ALA A 26 23.22 26.47 -12.24
N GLU A 27 24.07 25.67 -11.59
CA GLU A 27 25.09 24.83 -12.24
C GLU A 27 24.52 23.84 -13.26
N ARG A 28 23.26 23.42 -13.08
CA ARG A 28 22.52 22.54 -13.99
C ARG A 28 21.74 23.29 -15.06
N GLY A 29 21.94 24.61 -15.17
CA GLY A 29 21.20 25.47 -16.09
C GLY A 29 19.74 25.69 -15.70
N VAL A 30 19.36 25.39 -14.45
CA VAL A 30 18.01 25.61 -13.94
C VAL A 30 17.95 26.97 -13.27
N ASN A 31 17.03 27.85 -13.70
CA ASN A 31 16.82 29.16 -13.07
C ASN A 31 16.13 29.03 -11.69
N PRO A 32 16.81 29.30 -10.56
CA PRO A 32 16.22 29.20 -9.23
C PRO A 32 15.45 30.48 -8.85
N LEU A 33 14.31 30.34 -8.18
CA LEU A 33 13.52 31.45 -7.65
C LEU A 33 13.33 31.27 -6.12
N PRO A 34 14.21 31.81 -5.28
CA PRO A 34 14.09 31.68 -3.84
C PRO A 34 12.91 32.49 -3.29
N LEU A 35 12.00 31.84 -2.56
CA LEU A 35 10.83 32.44 -1.95
C LEU A 35 10.80 32.10 -0.45
N TYR A 36 10.87 33.11 0.40
CA TYR A 36 10.73 32.90 1.84
C TYR A 36 9.34 33.31 2.33
N VAL A 37 8.79 32.52 3.26
CA VAL A 37 7.45 32.75 3.84
C VAL A 37 7.47 32.59 5.36
N THR A 38 6.61 33.31 6.07
CA THR A 38 6.36 33.06 7.50
C THR A 38 5.72 31.69 7.69
N SER A 39 4.68 31.40 6.93
CA SER A 39 3.98 30.13 6.86
C SER A 39 3.19 30.07 5.55
N LEU A 40 3.12 28.90 4.91
CA LEU A 40 2.21 28.70 3.77
C LEU A 40 0.73 28.66 4.18
N LYS A 41 0.43 28.63 5.49
CA LYS A 41 -0.93 28.77 6.04
C LYS A 41 -1.35 30.21 6.30
N ASP A 42 -0.38 31.14 6.32
CA ASP A 42 -0.69 32.55 6.48
C ASP A 42 -1.34 33.07 5.18
N PRO A 43 -2.57 33.62 5.22
CA PRO A 43 -3.29 33.99 4.00
C PRO A 43 -2.53 34.97 3.11
N LEU A 44 -1.88 35.97 3.70
CA LEU A 44 -1.11 36.96 2.95
C LEU A 44 0.12 36.33 2.27
N ALA A 45 0.87 35.50 3.00
CA ALA A 45 1.99 34.75 2.42
C ALA A 45 1.52 33.79 1.31
N ALA A 46 0.40 33.10 1.52
CA ALA A 46 -0.19 32.19 0.54
C ALA A 46 -0.62 32.91 -0.74
N ASP A 47 -1.28 34.07 -0.64
CA ASP A 47 -1.67 34.89 -1.80
C ASP A 47 -0.47 35.47 -2.54
N THR A 48 0.56 35.90 -1.80
CA THR A 48 1.81 36.39 -2.39
C THR A 48 2.50 35.29 -3.20
N VAL A 49 2.60 34.08 -2.63
CA VAL A 49 3.15 32.91 -3.33
C VAL A 49 2.33 32.58 -4.58
N ARG A 50 0.99 32.51 -4.48
CA ARG A 50 0.12 32.26 -5.63
C ARG A 50 0.36 33.27 -6.76
N THR A 51 0.45 34.55 -6.43
CA THR A 51 0.66 35.63 -7.40
C THR A 51 2.00 35.46 -8.11
N ILE A 52 3.08 35.28 -7.36
CA ILE A 52 4.43 35.09 -7.93
C ILE A 52 4.48 33.84 -8.83
N LEU A 53 3.88 32.73 -8.40
CA LEU A 53 3.87 31.50 -9.18
C LEU A 53 2.99 31.58 -10.43
N ALA A 54 1.95 32.43 -10.43
CA ALA A 54 1.15 32.70 -11.62
C ALA A 54 1.91 33.56 -12.64
N GLU A 55 2.69 34.54 -12.19
CA GLU A 55 3.55 35.37 -13.04
C GLU A 55 4.77 34.61 -13.58
N ALA A 56 5.28 33.65 -12.82
CA ALA A 56 6.40 32.80 -13.19
C ALA A 56 6.06 31.29 -13.03
N PRO A 57 5.25 30.72 -13.95
CA PRO A 57 4.80 29.33 -13.85
C PRO A 57 5.97 28.33 -13.74
N PRO A 58 6.08 27.57 -12.63
CA PRO A 58 7.23 26.72 -12.41
C PRO A 58 7.05 25.34 -13.06
N GLY A 59 8.14 24.77 -13.59
CA GLY A 59 8.14 23.36 -14.03
C GLY A 59 8.13 22.36 -12.88
N VAL A 60 8.74 22.73 -11.75
CA VAL A 60 8.82 21.98 -10.47
C VAL A 60 9.13 22.99 -9.36
N ILE A 61 8.70 22.68 -8.13
CA ILE A 61 8.99 23.45 -6.92
C ILE A 61 9.81 22.60 -5.95
N VAL A 62 10.84 23.18 -5.32
CA VAL A 62 11.53 22.57 -4.17
C VAL A 62 11.07 23.28 -2.90
N ASN A 63 10.52 22.54 -1.95
CA ASN A 63 9.99 23.05 -0.70
C ASN A 63 10.81 22.55 0.50
N LEU A 64 11.23 23.50 1.34
CA LEU A 64 11.97 23.29 2.58
C LEU A 64 11.10 23.55 3.84
N THR A 65 9.84 23.95 3.66
CA THR A 65 8.90 24.15 4.77
C THR A 65 8.29 22.83 5.25
N GLY A 66 7.93 22.74 6.54
CA GLY A 66 7.26 21.57 7.10
C GLY A 66 5.74 21.73 7.23
N PHE A 67 5.11 20.69 7.78
CA PHE A 67 3.67 20.56 8.05
C PHE A 67 2.77 20.47 6.81
N ALA A 68 1.58 19.87 7.02
CA ALA A 68 0.47 19.83 6.07
C ALA A 68 -0.28 21.15 6.11
N LEU A 69 -0.81 21.57 4.96
CA LEU A 69 -1.55 22.83 4.85
C LEU A 69 -2.99 22.70 5.31
N GLY A 70 -3.58 21.50 5.18
CA GLY A 70 -4.93 21.20 5.65
C GLY A 70 -5.99 22.02 4.91
N GLU A 71 -7.05 22.42 5.61
CA GLU A 71 -8.19 23.16 5.03
C GLU A 71 -7.85 24.56 4.50
N ALA A 72 -6.69 25.12 4.87
CA ALA A 72 -6.23 26.42 4.37
C ALA A 72 -5.98 26.44 2.85
N GLY A 73 -5.94 25.27 2.22
CA GLY A 73 -5.62 25.09 0.80
C GLY A 73 -4.12 25.21 0.54
N ASP A 74 -3.64 24.46 -0.44
CA ASP A 74 -2.23 24.47 -0.82
C ASP A 74 -1.97 25.60 -1.83
N PRO A 75 -1.21 26.67 -1.49
CA PRO A 75 -0.94 27.77 -2.42
C PRO A 75 0.01 27.37 -3.55
N LEU A 76 0.68 26.22 -3.44
CA LEU A 76 1.53 25.67 -4.49
C LEU A 76 0.71 24.86 -5.52
N ALA A 77 -0.45 24.34 -5.10
CA ALA A 77 -1.34 23.52 -5.92
C ALA A 77 -1.66 24.08 -7.31
N PRO A 78 -2.00 25.38 -7.47
CA PRO A 78 -2.42 25.92 -8.76
C PRO A 78 -1.31 25.93 -9.83
N SER A 79 -0.04 25.75 -9.42
CA SER A 79 1.10 25.69 -10.36
C SER A 79 1.12 24.43 -11.22
N ASP A 80 0.33 23.42 -10.82
CA ASP A 80 0.16 22.15 -11.54
C ASP A 80 1.50 21.48 -11.85
N CYS A 81 2.42 21.53 -10.88
CA CYS A 81 3.76 20.96 -10.96
C CYS A 81 4.03 20.03 -9.77
N PRO A 82 5.00 19.10 -9.90
CA PRO A 82 5.54 18.38 -8.77
C PRO A 82 6.11 19.33 -7.72
N VAL A 83 5.89 19.01 -6.44
CA VAL A 83 6.50 19.70 -5.30
C VAL A 83 7.42 18.72 -4.61
N LEU A 84 8.72 18.97 -4.69
CA LEU A 84 9.78 18.17 -4.07
C LEU A 84 10.00 18.64 -2.64
N GLN A 85 9.74 17.77 -1.67
CA GLN A 85 10.01 18.02 -0.25
C GLN A 85 11.47 17.66 0.04
N ALA A 86 12.32 18.68 0.21
CA ALA A 86 13.70 18.53 0.67
C ALA A 86 13.79 18.94 2.15
N VAL A 87 14.51 18.16 2.95
CA VAL A 87 14.40 18.22 4.41
C VAL A 87 15.67 18.83 5.02
N PRO A 88 15.58 20.00 5.67
CA PRO A 88 16.58 20.41 6.66
C PRO A 88 16.36 19.59 7.93
N GLY A 89 17.23 18.63 8.19
CA GLY A 89 17.15 17.73 9.34
C GLY A 89 17.42 18.46 10.66
N SER A 90 16.65 18.12 11.70
CA SER A 90 16.80 18.75 13.03
C SER A 90 17.91 18.15 13.88
N GLY A 91 18.39 16.95 13.53
CA GLY A 91 19.53 16.27 14.15
C GLY A 91 20.88 16.68 13.58
N THR A 92 21.93 15.94 13.95
CA THR A 92 23.29 16.13 13.43
C THR A 92 23.55 15.25 12.20
N GLU A 93 24.49 15.67 11.35
CA GLU A 93 24.89 14.87 10.19
C GLU A 93 25.51 13.53 10.59
N ALA A 94 26.31 13.50 11.66
CA ALA A 94 26.94 12.26 12.16
C ALA A 94 25.87 11.22 12.55
N ALA A 95 24.87 11.61 13.33
CA ALA A 95 23.77 10.73 13.72
C ALA A 95 22.98 10.23 12.50
N TRP A 96 22.80 11.07 11.48
CA TRP A 96 22.20 10.63 10.21
C TRP A 96 23.07 9.63 9.46
N ARG A 97 24.39 9.86 9.34
CA ARG A 97 25.31 8.97 8.62
C ARG A 97 25.38 7.59 9.26
N GLU A 98 25.54 7.54 10.57
CA GLU A 98 25.66 6.31 11.36
C GLU A 98 24.33 5.55 11.50
N GLY A 99 23.21 6.28 11.60
CA GLY A 99 21.88 5.70 11.82
C GLY A 99 21.26 5.06 10.57
N SER A 100 20.44 4.03 10.77
CA SER A 100 19.68 3.37 9.70
C SER A 100 18.30 4.01 9.44
N ASN A 101 17.79 4.84 10.35
CA ASN A 101 16.43 5.40 10.25
C ASN A 101 16.31 6.53 9.22
N GLY A 102 17.40 7.28 8.97
CA GLY A 102 17.41 8.43 8.04
C GLY A 102 16.89 9.75 8.64
N LEU A 103 15.75 9.76 9.33
CA LEU A 103 15.27 10.95 10.04
C LEU A 103 14.77 10.58 11.44
N GLY A 104 14.83 11.54 12.37
CA GLY A 104 14.23 11.38 13.69
C GLY A 104 12.70 11.45 13.66
N PRO A 105 11.99 10.94 14.69
CA PRO A 105 10.52 10.89 14.72
C PRO A 105 9.84 12.24 14.46
N ARG A 106 10.42 13.33 14.99
CA ARG A 106 9.93 14.70 14.77
C ARG A 106 9.97 15.09 13.29
N ASP A 107 11.09 14.85 12.62
CA ASP A 107 11.28 15.20 11.22
C ASP A 107 10.44 14.32 10.31
N ILE A 108 10.25 13.04 10.65
CA ILE A 108 9.32 12.15 9.94
C ILE A 108 7.89 12.72 10.00
N ALA A 109 7.42 13.11 11.19
CA ALA A 109 6.07 13.66 11.31
C ALA A 109 5.93 14.99 10.54
N MET A 110 6.86 15.93 10.75
CA MET A 110 6.74 17.30 10.26
C MET A 110 7.11 17.48 8.78
N SER A 111 8.09 16.74 8.29
CA SER A 111 8.70 16.94 6.97
C SER A 111 8.44 15.79 6.01
N VAL A 112 7.78 14.71 6.45
CA VAL A 112 7.43 13.56 5.61
C VAL A 112 5.94 13.25 5.65
N ALA A 113 5.44 12.71 6.78
CA ALA A 113 4.08 12.19 6.87
C ALA A 113 3.03 13.29 6.68
N LEU A 114 3.22 14.48 7.26
CA LEU A 114 2.29 15.60 7.05
C LEU A 114 2.37 16.17 5.62
N PRO A 115 3.55 16.50 5.07
CA PRO A 115 3.67 16.89 3.66
C PRO A 115 3.13 15.89 2.62
N GLU A 116 3.07 14.59 2.93
CA GLU A 116 2.42 13.59 2.08
C GLU A 116 0.93 13.91 1.87
N LEU A 117 0.23 14.51 2.86
CA LEU A 117 -1.17 14.93 2.72
C LEU A 117 -1.36 15.96 1.61
N ASP A 118 -0.38 16.84 1.42
CA ASP A 118 -0.39 17.85 0.36
C ASP A 118 0.12 17.28 -0.99
N GLY A 119 0.40 15.97 -1.06
CA GLY A 119 0.88 15.30 -2.28
C GLY A 119 2.33 15.60 -2.64
N ARG A 120 3.14 16.10 -1.69
CA ARG A 120 4.55 16.40 -1.93
C ARG A 120 5.37 15.12 -2.08
N ILE A 121 6.41 15.19 -2.91
CA ILE A 121 7.31 14.07 -3.21
C ILE A 121 8.51 14.17 -2.28
N LEU A 122 8.68 13.20 -1.38
CA LEU A 122 9.87 13.19 -0.51
C LEU A 122 11.13 12.98 -1.34
N THR A 123 12.16 13.78 -1.03
CA THR A 123 13.48 13.65 -1.66
C THR A 123 14.54 13.21 -0.65
N ARG A 124 15.36 14.14 -0.14
CA ARG A 124 16.51 13.89 0.73
C ARG A 124 16.55 14.85 1.91
N ALA A 125 17.25 14.43 2.95
CA ALA A 125 17.74 15.35 3.97
C ALA A 125 18.97 16.08 3.40
N ILE A 126 18.86 17.39 3.19
CA ILE A 126 19.88 18.18 2.47
C ILE A 126 20.80 18.98 3.38
N ALA A 127 20.45 19.09 4.66
CA ALA A 127 21.24 19.79 5.66
C ALA A 127 20.93 19.25 7.06
N PHE A 128 21.85 19.46 7.99
CA PHE A 128 21.71 19.07 9.40
C PHE A 128 22.25 20.17 10.32
N LYS A 129 21.85 20.14 11.59
CA LYS A 129 22.39 21.07 12.58
C LYS A 129 23.85 20.76 12.87
N GLY A 130 24.68 21.79 12.90
CA GLY A 130 26.07 21.70 13.30
C GLY A 130 26.61 23.05 13.80
N LEU A 131 27.76 23.00 14.48
CA LEU A 131 28.46 24.19 14.96
C LEU A 131 28.93 25.04 13.77
N LEU A 132 28.38 26.24 13.60
CA LEU A 132 28.83 27.20 12.59
C LEU A 132 30.12 27.88 13.05
N VAL A 133 30.06 28.50 14.23
CA VAL A 133 31.16 29.22 14.84
C VAL A 133 30.97 29.21 16.36
N ARG A 134 32.07 29.19 17.11
CA ARG A 134 32.05 29.54 18.53
C ARG A 134 32.37 31.02 18.63
N ASP A 135 31.39 31.81 19.06
CA ASP A 135 31.53 33.24 19.16
C ASP A 135 32.43 33.58 20.36
N PRO A 136 33.56 34.27 20.14
CA PRO A 136 34.54 34.52 21.20
C PRO A 136 34.07 35.60 22.19
N ASP A 137 33.15 36.47 21.80
CA ASP A 137 32.70 37.60 22.62
C ASP A 137 31.60 37.17 23.59
N CYS A 138 30.71 36.28 23.17
CA CYS A 138 29.66 35.72 24.03
C CYS A 138 29.94 34.30 24.54
N GLU A 139 31.09 33.71 24.19
CA GLU A 139 31.51 32.34 24.52
C GLU A 139 30.45 31.27 24.20
N ALA A 140 29.61 31.54 23.19
CA ALA A 140 28.48 30.70 22.83
C ALA A 140 28.74 29.96 21.51
N ASP A 141 28.26 28.72 21.45
CA ASP A 141 28.25 27.93 20.22
C ASP A 141 27.04 28.33 19.36
N ILE A 142 27.32 28.93 18.20
CA ILE A 142 26.29 29.25 17.21
C ILE A 142 26.04 28.01 16.37
N ILE A 143 24.85 27.43 16.51
CA ILE A 143 24.40 26.25 15.77
C ILE A 143 23.53 26.70 14.59
N GLY A 144 23.75 26.12 13.42
CA GLY A 144 22.94 26.36 12.23
C GLY A 144 22.95 25.19 11.26
N LEU A 145 22.29 25.36 10.12
CA LEU A 145 22.10 24.31 9.12
C LEU A 145 23.30 24.22 8.18
N LYS A 146 24.06 23.14 8.29
CA LYS A 146 25.14 22.82 7.35
C LYS A 146 24.60 21.98 6.19
N PRO A 147 24.75 22.44 4.93
CA PRO A 147 24.36 21.67 3.76
C PRO A 147 25.23 20.43 3.60
N VAL A 148 24.63 19.35 3.09
CA VAL A 148 25.31 18.12 2.70
C VAL A 148 25.42 18.10 1.17
N PRO A 149 26.62 18.33 0.57
CA PRO A 149 26.74 18.65 -0.85
C PRO A 149 26.15 17.62 -1.82
N ASP A 150 26.39 16.32 -1.58
CA ASP A 150 25.89 15.25 -2.44
C ASP A 150 24.36 15.11 -2.37
N ARG A 151 23.76 15.41 -1.21
CA ARG A 151 22.31 15.42 -1.03
C ARG A 151 21.67 16.60 -1.74
N VAL A 152 22.29 17.78 -1.67
CA VAL A 152 21.86 18.97 -2.41
C VAL A 152 21.93 18.73 -3.91
N ALA A 153 23.03 18.15 -4.39
CA ALA A 153 23.22 17.78 -5.79
C ALA A 153 22.11 16.83 -6.28
N PHE A 154 21.81 15.77 -5.53
CA PHE A 154 20.73 14.83 -5.86
C PHE A 154 19.37 15.53 -6.03
N VAL A 155 19.02 16.42 -5.11
CA VAL A 155 17.74 17.16 -5.18
C VAL A 155 17.71 18.08 -6.40
N ALA A 156 18.83 18.73 -6.71
CA ALA A 156 18.94 19.58 -7.90
C ALA A 156 18.83 18.76 -9.21
N ASP A 157 19.46 17.58 -9.28
CA ASP A 157 19.33 16.65 -10.40
C ASP A 157 17.88 16.16 -10.58
N LEU A 158 17.21 15.80 -9.48
CA LEU A 158 15.83 15.35 -9.52
C LEU A 158 14.88 16.47 -9.94
N ALA A 159 15.10 17.70 -9.47
CA ALA A 159 14.36 18.87 -9.91
C ALA A 159 14.55 19.13 -11.40
N MET A 160 15.79 19.05 -11.90
CA MET A 160 16.08 19.15 -13.33
C MET A 160 15.36 18.06 -14.13
N ALA A 161 15.34 16.81 -13.64
CA ALA A 161 14.68 15.70 -14.32
C ALA A 161 13.16 15.89 -14.44
N TRP A 162 12.49 16.33 -13.37
CA TRP A 162 11.06 16.67 -13.41
C TRP A 162 10.76 17.88 -14.31
N ALA A 163 11.60 18.91 -14.26
CA ALA A 163 11.46 20.08 -15.14
C ALA A 163 11.62 19.67 -16.61
N LYS A 164 12.64 18.87 -16.93
CA LYS A 164 12.88 18.31 -18.26
C LYS A 164 11.66 17.52 -18.73
N LEU A 165 11.16 16.58 -17.91
CA LEU A 165 9.99 15.76 -18.25
C LEU A 165 8.77 16.60 -18.66
N ARG A 166 8.51 17.70 -17.91
CA ARG A 166 7.42 18.62 -18.22
C ARG A 166 7.59 19.33 -19.57
N HIS A 167 8.82 19.74 -19.88
CA HIS A 167 9.11 20.51 -21.10
C HIS A 167 9.37 19.65 -22.35
N THR A 168 9.73 18.38 -22.19
CA THR A 168 9.87 17.44 -23.32
C THR A 168 8.49 17.14 -23.94
N ALA A 169 8.41 17.16 -25.27
CA ALA A 169 7.18 16.82 -26.00
C ALA A 169 6.81 15.33 -25.82
N ALA A 170 5.52 15.00 -25.76
CA ALA A 170 5.06 13.63 -25.50
C ALA A 170 5.68 12.59 -26.45
N ILE A 171 5.82 12.92 -27.74
CA ILE A 171 6.41 12.05 -28.75
C ILE A 171 7.89 11.72 -28.50
N GLU A 172 8.63 12.59 -27.80
CA GLU A 172 10.05 12.45 -27.49
C GLU A 172 10.31 11.79 -26.13
N ARG A 173 9.33 11.82 -25.22
CA ARG A 173 9.45 11.28 -23.86
C ARG A 173 9.72 9.77 -23.89
N ARG A 174 10.73 9.35 -23.13
CA ARG A 174 11.10 7.94 -22.97
C ARG A 174 10.61 7.41 -21.63
N VAL A 175 9.79 6.36 -21.65
CA VAL A 175 9.14 5.83 -20.44
C VAL A 175 9.46 4.35 -20.28
N ALA A 176 9.87 3.95 -19.08
CA ALA A 176 10.09 2.54 -18.76
C ALA A 176 8.99 2.01 -17.84
N LEU A 177 8.33 0.94 -18.25
CA LEU A 177 7.33 0.21 -17.48
C LEU A 177 7.99 -1.04 -16.87
N VAL A 178 8.23 -1.05 -15.57
CA VAL A 178 9.00 -2.11 -14.87
C VAL A 178 8.04 -3.01 -14.10
N LEU A 179 8.04 -4.30 -14.43
CA LEU A 179 7.14 -5.29 -13.87
C LEU A 179 7.79 -6.01 -12.70
N ALA A 180 7.08 -6.09 -11.56
CA ALA A 180 7.52 -6.87 -10.42
C ALA A 180 7.58 -8.37 -10.75
N ASN A 181 8.59 -9.07 -10.22
CA ASN A 181 8.69 -10.52 -10.29
C ASN A 181 9.11 -11.10 -8.93
N TYR A 182 8.11 -11.34 -8.07
CA TYR A 182 8.32 -11.94 -6.77
C TYR A 182 7.20 -12.93 -6.44
N PRO A 183 7.51 -14.19 -6.02
CA PRO A 183 8.83 -14.82 -6.04
C PRO A 183 9.43 -14.94 -7.46
N ASN A 184 10.74 -15.14 -7.56
CA ASN A 184 11.51 -15.15 -8.83
C ASN A 184 11.24 -16.40 -9.69
N ARG A 185 10.02 -16.53 -10.22
CA ARG A 185 9.59 -17.59 -11.14
C ARG A 185 8.90 -16.96 -12.34
N ASP A 186 8.99 -17.60 -13.49
CA ASP A 186 8.35 -17.14 -14.73
C ASP A 186 6.83 -17.01 -14.59
N GLY A 187 6.17 -17.98 -13.95
CA GLY A 187 4.73 -17.91 -13.65
C GLY A 187 4.34 -16.85 -12.61
N ARG A 188 5.29 -16.03 -12.14
CA ARG A 188 5.10 -14.92 -11.20
C ARG A 188 5.62 -13.59 -11.76
N ILE A 189 5.94 -13.51 -13.05
CA ILE A 189 6.25 -12.24 -13.70
C ILE A 189 4.98 -11.37 -13.71
N ALA A 190 5.15 -10.07 -13.58
CA ALA A 190 4.06 -9.10 -13.50
C ALA A 190 3.15 -9.35 -12.27
N ASN A 191 3.74 -9.81 -11.15
CA ASN A 191 2.97 -10.01 -9.93
C ASN A 191 2.43 -8.67 -9.40
N GLY A 192 1.12 -8.55 -9.30
CA GLY A 192 0.44 -7.40 -8.72
C GLY A 192 -0.70 -7.86 -7.83
N VAL A 193 -0.68 -7.47 -6.56
CA VAL A 193 -1.75 -7.85 -5.62
C VAL A 193 -3.09 -7.29 -6.08
N GLY A 194 -3.97 -8.17 -6.55
CA GLY A 194 -5.33 -7.80 -6.98
C GLY A 194 -5.38 -7.03 -8.30
N LEU A 195 -4.30 -7.04 -9.08
CA LEU A 195 -4.17 -6.33 -10.35
C LEU A 195 -3.84 -7.33 -11.47
N ASP A 196 -4.53 -7.23 -12.60
CA ASP A 196 -4.11 -7.85 -13.86
C ASP A 196 -3.04 -6.95 -14.49
N THR A 197 -1.80 -7.15 -14.05
CA THR A 197 -0.68 -6.31 -14.46
C THR A 197 -0.42 -6.36 -15.97
N PRO A 198 -0.44 -7.52 -16.67
CA PRO A 198 -0.31 -7.54 -18.13
C PRO A 198 -1.39 -6.71 -18.83
N ALA A 199 -2.68 -6.88 -18.48
CA ALA A 199 -3.75 -6.09 -19.07
C ALA A 199 -3.61 -4.59 -18.75
N ALA A 200 -3.22 -4.24 -17.53
CA ALA A 200 -2.95 -2.87 -17.11
C ALA A 200 -1.84 -2.20 -17.96
N VAL A 201 -0.78 -2.93 -18.29
CA VAL A 201 0.30 -2.44 -19.15
C VAL A 201 -0.20 -2.21 -20.58
N ILE A 202 -1.03 -3.10 -21.14
CA ILE A 202 -1.63 -2.91 -22.47
C ILE A 202 -2.49 -1.64 -22.50
N VAL A 203 -3.37 -1.47 -21.51
CA VAL A 203 -4.19 -0.26 -21.39
C VAL A 203 -3.28 0.97 -21.31
N THR A 204 -2.25 0.93 -20.48
CA THR A 204 -1.29 2.04 -20.33
C THR A 204 -0.59 2.40 -21.64
N LEU A 205 -0.06 1.42 -22.37
CA LEU A 205 0.58 1.65 -23.68
C LEU A 205 -0.40 2.25 -24.69
N SER A 206 -1.65 1.77 -24.72
CA SER A 206 -2.69 2.31 -25.59
C SER A 206 -3.05 3.77 -25.24
N GLU A 207 -3.23 4.07 -23.96
CA GLU A 207 -3.57 5.42 -23.50
C GLU A 207 -2.38 6.40 -23.67
N MET A 208 -1.15 5.93 -23.50
CA MET A 208 0.05 6.70 -23.85
C MET A 208 0.10 7.00 -25.36
N ALA A 209 -0.20 6.03 -26.23
CA ALA A 209 -0.24 6.26 -27.67
C ALA A 209 -1.30 7.32 -28.04
N LYS A 210 -2.51 7.25 -27.45
CA LYS A 210 -3.56 8.27 -27.61
C LYS A 210 -3.15 9.65 -27.10
N ALA A 211 -2.34 9.69 -26.04
CA ALA A 211 -1.77 10.93 -25.51
C ALA A 211 -0.57 11.47 -26.31
N GLY A 212 -0.22 10.84 -27.44
CA GLY A 212 0.81 11.31 -28.37
C GLY A 212 2.23 10.82 -28.08
N TYR A 213 2.40 9.82 -27.19
CA TYR A 213 3.69 9.16 -26.98
C TYR A 213 4.03 8.27 -28.17
N ARG A 214 5.33 8.16 -28.49
CA ARG A 214 5.80 7.27 -29.57
C ARG A 214 5.79 5.82 -29.11
N ILE A 215 4.67 5.13 -29.35
CA ILE A 215 4.51 3.69 -29.13
C ILE A 215 4.49 2.99 -30.49
N VAL A 216 5.38 2.01 -30.69
CA VAL A 216 5.53 1.28 -31.96
C VAL A 216 5.29 -0.20 -31.70
N ASP A 217 4.41 -0.80 -32.51
CA ASP A 217 4.06 -2.23 -32.50
C ASP A 217 3.82 -2.80 -31.09
N PRO A 218 2.95 -2.17 -30.26
CA PRO A 218 2.66 -2.70 -28.94
C PRO A 218 1.96 -4.07 -29.04
N PRO A 219 2.12 -4.96 -28.06
CA PRO A 219 1.45 -6.25 -28.04
C PRO A 219 -0.07 -6.06 -28.02
N GLU A 220 -0.79 -6.96 -28.71
CA GLU A 220 -2.24 -6.87 -28.87
C GLU A 220 -3.00 -6.99 -27.54
N ASN A 221 -2.51 -7.84 -26.64
CA ASN A 221 -3.14 -8.13 -25.35
C ASN A 221 -2.11 -8.63 -24.33
N GLY A 222 -2.56 -8.80 -23.08
CA GLY A 222 -1.69 -9.22 -21.97
C GLY A 222 -1.02 -10.59 -22.20
N ALA A 223 -1.70 -11.52 -22.87
CA ALA A 223 -1.12 -12.83 -23.19
C ALA A 223 0.02 -12.72 -24.22
N ALA A 224 -0.15 -11.89 -25.25
CA ALA A 224 0.90 -11.60 -26.23
C ALA A 224 2.13 -10.93 -25.57
N LEU A 225 1.89 -9.97 -24.66
CA LEU A 225 2.97 -9.35 -23.87
C LEU A 225 3.73 -10.40 -23.05
N MET A 226 3.01 -11.26 -22.32
CA MET A 226 3.64 -12.29 -21.50
C MET A 226 4.41 -13.31 -22.33
N ALA A 227 3.91 -13.70 -23.50
CA ALA A 227 4.62 -14.59 -24.41
C ALA A 227 5.95 -13.98 -24.89
N GLN A 228 5.97 -12.70 -25.25
CA GLN A 228 7.19 -11.99 -25.64
C GLN A 228 8.18 -11.89 -24.46
N LEU A 229 7.71 -11.54 -23.26
CA LEU A 229 8.56 -11.45 -22.07
C LEU A 229 9.18 -12.80 -21.71
N LEU A 230 8.43 -13.90 -21.82
CA LEU A 230 8.90 -15.25 -21.55
C LEU A 230 9.88 -15.78 -22.60
N ALA A 231 9.81 -15.28 -23.84
CA ALA A 231 10.82 -15.56 -24.86
C ALA A 231 12.15 -14.83 -24.58
N GLY A 232 12.10 -13.71 -23.86
CA GLY A 232 13.25 -12.90 -23.45
C GLY A 232 13.90 -13.36 -22.14
N PRO A 233 15.01 -12.70 -21.71
CA PRO A 233 15.66 -12.97 -20.43
C PRO A 233 14.70 -12.77 -19.25
N THR A 234 14.71 -13.69 -18.29
CA THR A 234 13.97 -13.56 -17.03
C THR A 234 14.83 -14.03 -15.85
N ASN A 235 14.30 -13.89 -14.64
CA ASN A 235 14.96 -14.37 -13.42
C ASN A 235 15.05 -15.91 -13.31
N ALA A 236 14.48 -16.67 -14.26
CA ALA A 236 14.60 -18.12 -14.34
C ALA A 236 15.93 -18.53 -15.03
N LEU A 237 17.01 -18.52 -14.25
CA LEU A 237 18.40 -18.69 -14.73
C LEU A 237 18.64 -19.95 -15.57
N ALA A 238 17.99 -21.07 -15.23
CA ALA A 238 18.18 -22.34 -15.93
C ALA A 238 17.85 -22.26 -17.43
N ALA A 239 16.90 -21.39 -17.80
CA ALA A 239 16.46 -21.19 -19.18
C ALA A 239 17.16 -20.00 -19.87
N LEU A 240 18.09 -19.32 -19.20
CA LEU A 240 18.63 -18.03 -19.64
C LEU A 240 19.38 -18.10 -20.99
N HIS A 241 20.09 -19.20 -21.24
CA HIS A 241 20.92 -19.37 -22.43
C HIS A 241 20.13 -19.55 -23.74
N GLY A 242 18.89 -20.07 -23.66
CA GLY A 242 18.04 -20.33 -24.82
C GLY A 242 17.08 -19.19 -25.18
N ARG A 243 17.12 -18.07 -24.45
CA ARG A 243 16.19 -16.95 -24.62
C ARG A 243 16.71 -15.92 -25.62
N THR A 244 15.79 -15.24 -26.28
CA THR A 244 16.07 -14.18 -27.26
C THR A 244 16.41 -12.88 -26.55
N VAL A 245 17.57 -12.29 -26.84
CA VAL A 245 18.03 -11.06 -26.16
C VAL A 245 17.94 -9.86 -27.10
N GLU A 246 16.93 -9.02 -26.87
CA GLU A 246 16.69 -7.77 -27.60
C GLU A 246 17.57 -6.62 -27.06
N GLU A 247 17.47 -6.33 -25.76
CA GLU A 247 18.18 -5.23 -25.12
C GLU A 247 19.45 -5.68 -24.40
N ARG A 248 20.50 -4.86 -24.48
CA ARG A 248 21.86 -5.20 -24.01
C ARG A 248 22.54 -3.97 -23.42
N LEU A 249 23.43 -4.19 -22.46
CA LEU A 249 24.36 -3.17 -21.94
C LEU A 249 25.80 -3.68 -22.08
N SER A 250 26.69 -2.90 -22.67
CA SER A 250 28.10 -3.31 -22.78
C SER A 250 28.77 -3.38 -21.41
N LEU A 251 29.78 -4.25 -21.26
CA LEU A 251 30.57 -4.29 -20.03
C LEU A 251 31.26 -2.93 -19.75
N VAL A 252 31.66 -2.20 -20.79
CA VAL A 252 32.30 -0.90 -20.69
C VAL A 252 31.35 0.14 -20.10
N ASP A 253 30.12 0.21 -20.61
CA ASP A 253 29.10 1.12 -20.10
C ASP A 253 28.73 0.76 -18.66
N TYR A 254 28.57 -0.54 -18.37
CA TYR A 254 28.30 -1.01 -17.02
C TYR A 254 29.44 -0.68 -16.05
N THR A 255 30.69 -0.86 -16.44
CA THR A 255 31.86 -0.56 -15.61
C THR A 255 31.97 0.93 -15.34
N THR A 256 31.65 1.76 -16.34
CA THR A 256 31.58 3.23 -16.17
C THR A 256 30.51 3.60 -15.14
N PHE A 257 29.30 3.06 -15.28
CA PHE A 257 28.23 3.26 -14.31
C PHE A 257 28.63 2.78 -12.90
N PHE A 258 29.12 1.55 -12.78
CA PHE A 258 29.49 0.93 -11.51
C PHE A 258 30.60 1.72 -10.84
N GLY A 259 31.59 2.20 -11.60
CA GLY A 259 32.68 3.06 -11.13
C GLY A 259 32.22 4.41 -10.58
N SER A 260 31.06 4.93 -11.03
CA SER A 260 30.47 6.17 -10.50
C SER A 260 29.82 6.00 -9.11
N LEU A 261 29.47 4.78 -8.71
CA LEU A 261 28.83 4.50 -7.42
C LEU A 261 29.84 4.66 -6.26
N PRO A 262 29.41 4.98 -5.02
CA PRO A 262 30.31 5.05 -3.87
C PRO A 262 31.14 3.78 -3.66
N ALA A 263 32.41 3.96 -3.26
CA ALA A 263 33.33 2.84 -3.07
C ALA A 263 32.81 1.78 -2.08
N SER A 264 32.11 2.22 -1.04
CA SER A 264 31.48 1.34 -0.05
C SER A 264 30.40 0.42 -0.65
N LEU A 265 29.63 0.90 -1.63
CA LEU A 265 28.65 0.09 -2.35
C LEU A 265 29.32 -0.88 -3.32
N ARG A 266 30.31 -0.40 -4.08
CA ARG A 266 31.06 -1.24 -5.01
C ARG A 266 31.73 -2.40 -4.28
N ALA A 267 32.39 -2.12 -3.15
CA ALA A 267 33.01 -3.13 -2.31
C ALA A 267 32.01 -4.20 -1.85
N LYS A 268 30.84 -3.81 -1.33
CA LYS A 268 29.79 -4.76 -0.91
C LYS A 268 29.29 -5.65 -2.05
N VAL A 269 29.10 -5.08 -3.24
CA VAL A 269 28.66 -5.84 -4.41
C VAL A 269 29.75 -6.82 -4.86
N THR A 270 30.98 -6.36 -5.01
CA THR A 270 32.10 -7.19 -5.47
C THR A 270 32.49 -8.26 -4.46
N GLU A 271 32.45 -7.96 -3.16
CA GLU A 271 32.69 -8.95 -2.10
C GLU A 271 31.64 -10.05 -2.11
N ARG A 272 30.36 -9.69 -2.35
CA ARG A 272 29.27 -10.67 -2.37
C ARG A 272 29.19 -11.47 -3.66
N TRP A 273 29.37 -10.81 -4.81
CA TRP A 273 29.03 -11.36 -6.13
C TRP A 273 30.24 -11.58 -7.04
N GLY A 274 31.44 -11.18 -6.62
CA GLY A 274 32.65 -11.25 -7.42
C GLY A 274 32.70 -10.16 -8.50
N PRO A 275 33.46 -10.37 -9.59
CA PRO A 275 33.50 -9.42 -10.71
C PRO A 275 32.21 -9.49 -11.55
N PRO A 276 31.87 -8.41 -12.30
CA PRO A 276 30.68 -8.35 -13.15
C PRO A 276 30.50 -9.53 -14.11
N GLU A 277 31.60 -10.07 -14.61
CA GLU A 277 31.68 -11.16 -15.58
C GLU A 277 31.22 -12.50 -15.00
N SER A 278 31.15 -12.63 -13.67
CA SER A 278 30.63 -13.81 -12.97
C SER A 278 29.10 -13.82 -12.89
N ASP A 279 28.43 -12.73 -13.24
CA ASP A 279 26.97 -12.65 -13.15
C ASP A 279 26.29 -13.50 -14.24
N PRO A 280 25.25 -14.31 -13.93
CA PRO A 280 24.59 -15.15 -14.93
C PRO A 280 23.99 -14.42 -16.14
N PHE A 281 23.62 -13.14 -16.01
CA PHE A 281 23.11 -12.34 -17.13
C PHE A 281 24.22 -11.77 -18.01
N PHE A 282 25.48 -11.85 -17.58
CA PHE A 282 26.62 -11.51 -18.41
C PHE A 282 26.83 -12.58 -19.47
N ARG A 283 27.07 -12.14 -20.71
CA ARG A 283 27.49 -13.00 -21.82
C ARG A 283 28.85 -12.50 -22.31
N PRO A 284 29.90 -13.33 -22.27
CA PRO A 284 31.20 -12.95 -22.81
C PRO A 284 31.10 -12.71 -24.32
N GLY A 285 31.91 -11.78 -24.81
CA GLY A 285 32.09 -11.52 -26.23
C GLY A 285 33.19 -12.40 -26.82
N GLU A 286 33.04 -12.78 -28.08
CA GLU A 286 34.13 -13.42 -28.84
C GLU A 286 35.10 -12.36 -29.41
N LEU A 287 34.58 -11.18 -29.76
CA LEU A 287 35.31 -10.08 -30.40
C LEU A 287 35.12 -8.73 -29.67
N ASP A 288 34.29 -8.70 -28.62
CA ASP A 288 34.04 -7.52 -27.77
C ASP A 288 34.23 -7.86 -26.29
N CYS A 289 34.13 -6.86 -25.41
CA CYS A 289 34.28 -7.04 -23.96
C CYS A 289 33.10 -7.79 -23.29
N GLY A 290 32.11 -8.25 -24.05
CA GLY A 290 30.89 -8.87 -23.54
C GLY A 290 29.80 -7.88 -23.15
N VAL A 291 28.62 -8.42 -22.87
CA VAL A 291 27.39 -7.66 -22.62
C VAL A 291 26.54 -8.27 -21.51
N PHE A 292 25.82 -7.44 -20.78
CA PHE A 292 24.70 -7.85 -19.95
C PHE A 292 23.44 -8.00 -20.81
N ARG A 293 22.74 -9.12 -20.63
CA ARG A 293 21.39 -9.36 -21.18
C ARG A 293 20.39 -8.56 -20.36
N ILE A 294 19.65 -7.65 -20.98
CA ILE A 294 18.66 -6.82 -20.28
C ILE A 294 17.27 -7.44 -20.48
N PRO A 295 16.53 -7.79 -19.40
CA PRO A 295 15.19 -8.35 -19.49
C PRO A 295 14.15 -7.27 -19.82
N ALA A 296 14.21 -6.71 -21.03
CA ALA A 296 13.29 -5.66 -21.50
C ALA A 296 12.95 -5.80 -22.98
N LEU A 297 11.73 -5.38 -23.32
CA LEU A 297 11.18 -5.27 -24.67
C LEU A 297 10.97 -3.79 -25.00
N ARG A 298 11.20 -3.40 -26.27
CA ARG A 298 11.07 -2.00 -26.72
C ARG A 298 9.91 -1.82 -27.69
N TYR A 299 9.08 -0.82 -27.40
CA TYR A 299 7.93 -0.42 -28.21
C TYR A 299 8.04 1.07 -28.59
N GLY A 300 9.09 1.43 -29.34
CA GLY A 300 9.42 2.82 -29.67
C GLY A 300 10.14 3.53 -28.51
N ASN A 301 9.51 4.58 -27.97
CA ASN A 301 10.01 5.32 -26.80
C ASN A 301 9.45 4.79 -25.48
N ALA A 302 8.71 3.68 -25.49
CA ALA A 302 8.37 2.92 -24.30
C ALA A 302 9.16 1.61 -24.23
N VAL A 303 9.51 1.17 -23.02
CA VAL A 303 10.06 -0.17 -22.78
C VAL A 303 9.27 -0.86 -21.68
N VAL A 304 9.09 -2.18 -21.80
CA VAL A 304 8.50 -3.02 -20.76
C VAL A 304 9.57 -4.00 -20.28
N GLY A 305 9.95 -3.92 -19.00
CA GLY A 305 11.03 -4.71 -18.44
C GLY A 305 10.61 -5.54 -17.23
N VAL A 306 11.20 -6.73 -17.07
CA VAL A 306 11.04 -7.54 -15.86
C VAL A 306 12.08 -7.09 -14.84
N GLN A 307 11.64 -6.68 -13.64
CA GLN A 307 12.57 -6.26 -12.60
C GLN A 307 13.51 -7.43 -12.24
N PRO A 308 14.84 -7.21 -12.26
CA PRO A 308 15.78 -8.25 -11.90
C PRO A 308 15.61 -8.72 -10.46
N ALA A 309 15.98 -9.97 -10.23
CA ALA A 309 16.00 -10.57 -8.91
C ALA A 309 17.04 -9.91 -7.99
N ARG A 310 16.72 -9.85 -6.69
CA ARG A 310 17.62 -9.31 -5.65
C ARG A 310 18.84 -10.21 -5.35
N GLY A 311 18.90 -11.43 -5.90
CA GLY A 311 20.04 -12.33 -5.74
C GLY A 311 19.85 -13.52 -4.79
N TYR A 312 18.74 -13.59 -4.03
CA TYR A 312 18.45 -14.75 -3.15
C TYR A 312 18.42 -16.09 -3.90
N ASN A 313 18.09 -16.08 -5.19
CA ASN A 313 18.06 -17.24 -6.08
C ASN A 313 19.45 -17.63 -6.62
N LEU A 314 20.46 -16.77 -6.48
CA LEU A 314 21.84 -17.04 -6.93
C LEU A 314 22.57 -17.94 -5.93
N ASP A 315 22.33 -17.72 -4.63
CA ASP A 315 22.94 -18.48 -3.54
C ASP A 315 21.96 -18.65 -2.36
N PRO A 316 20.98 -19.58 -2.46
CA PRO A 316 19.89 -19.69 -1.49
C PRO A 316 20.33 -20.10 -0.08
N SER A 317 21.37 -20.93 0.06
CA SER A 317 21.79 -21.48 1.36
C SER A 317 22.40 -20.42 2.28
N VAL A 318 23.10 -19.43 1.73
CA VAL A 318 23.73 -18.34 2.49
C VAL A 318 22.81 -17.12 2.57
N SER A 319 22.00 -16.87 1.53
CA SER A 319 21.21 -15.65 1.42
C SER A 319 19.86 -15.70 2.14
N HIS A 320 19.33 -16.88 2.50
CA HIS A 320 17.94 -17.01 2.97
C HIS A 320 17.59 -16.08 4.16
N HIS A 321 18.58 -15.75 4.99
CA HIS A 321 18.41 -14.92 6.19
C HIS A 321 19.13 -13.57 6.13
N ASP A 322 19.70 -13.14 4.98
CA ASP A 322 20.43 -11.86 4.90
C ASP A 322 19.49 -10.71 4.46
N PRO A 323 19.07 -9.82 5.39
CA PRO A 323 18.24 -8.66 5.06
C PRO A 323 19.04 -7.53 4.38
N SER A 324 20.37 -7.56 4.49
CA SER A 324 21.30 -6.59 3.93
C SER A 324 21.94 -7.02 2.62
N LEU A 325 21.46 -8.12 2.02
CA LEU A 325 21.97 -8.65 0.75
C LEU A 325 22.02 -7.55 -0.33
N PRO A 326 23.22 -7.17 -0.81
CA PRO A 326 23.37 -6.18 -1.87
C PRO A 326 22.83 -6.73 -3.20
N PRO A 327 22.27 -5.89 -4.08
CA PRO A 327 21.82 -6.33 -5.40
C PRO A 327 22.99 -6.86 -6.26
N PRO A 328 22.77 -7.88 -7.10
CA PRO A 328 23.78 -8.40 -8.03
C PRO A 328 24.08 -7.42 -9.17
N HIS A 329 25.13 -7.71 -9.95
CA HIS A 329 25.56 -6.86 -11.06
C HIS A 329 24.47 -6.67 -12.12
N SER A 330 23.75 -7.74 -12.48
CA SER A 330 22.60 -7.71 -13.39
C SER A 330 21.47 -6.77 -12.98
N TYR A 331 21.20 -6.68 -11.67
CA TYR A 331 20.23 -5.74 -11.13
C TYR A 331 20.67 -4.30 -11.41
N LEU A 332 21.92 -3.98 -11.09
CA LEU A 332 22.50 -2.66 -11.33
C LEU A 332 22.60 -2.36 -12.83
N ALA A 333 22.93 -3.35 -13.66
CA ALA A 333 23.04 -3.22 -15.11
C ALA A 333 21.68 -2.88 -15.75
N PHE A 334 20.57 -3.45 -15.27
CA PHE A 334 19.23 -3.09 -15.73
C PHE A 334 18.91 -1.61 -15.51
N TYR A 335 19.16 -1.10 -14.29
CA TYR A 335 18.90 0.32 -14.00
C TYR A 335 19.93 1.26 -14.65
N ALA A 336 21.18 0.84 -14.81
CA ALA A 336 22.18 1.56 -15.59
C ALA A 336 21.75 1.70 -17.05
N TRP A 337 21.27 0.61 -17.67
CA TRP A 337 20.73 0.65 -19.01
C TRP A 337 19.53 1.59 -19.11
N LEU A 338 18.59 1.54 -18.16
CA LEU A 338 17.44 2.46 -18.12
C LEU A 338 17.88 3.93 -18.09
N ARG A 339 18.89 4.26 -17.28
CA ARG A 339 19.37 5.63 -17.06
C ARG A 339 20.24 6.17 -18.19
N ASP A 340 21.19 5.38 -18.66
CA ASP A 340 22.31 5.91 -19.46
C ASP A 340 22.20 5.52 -20.94
N SER A 341 21.66 4.33 -21.23
CA SER A 341 21.49 3.80 -22.59
C SER A 341 20.10 4.09 -23.16
N PHE A 342 19.04 3.60 -22.50
CA PHE A 342 17.67 3.92 -22.86
C PHE A 342 17.36 5.41 -22.59
N ARG A 343 17.93 5.96 -21.52
CA ARG A 343 17.74 7.35 -21.08
C ARG A 343 16.27 7.66 -20.80
N ALA A 344 15.66 6.84 -19.93
CA ALA A 344 14.31 7.07 -19.44
C ALA A 344 14.17 8.50 -18.88
N ASP A 345 13.13 9.21 -19.30
CA ASP A 345 12.71 10.46 -18.66
C ASP A 345 11.83 10.19 -17.43
N ALA A 346 11.16 9.03 -17.38
CA ALA A 346 10.38 8.55 -16.25
C ALA A 346 10.35 7.02 -16.19
N ILE A 347 10.23 6.49 -14.97
CA ILE A 347 10.01 5.07 -14.70
C ILE A 347 8.64 4.88 -14.05
N VAL A 348 7.90 3.89 -14.52
CA VAL A 348 6.64 3.43 -13.94
C VAL A 348 6.82 2.00 -13.45
N HIS A 349 6.80 1.78 -12.14
CA HIS A 349 6.76 0.41 -11.61
C HIS A 349 5.32 -0.08 -11.57
N PHE A 350 5.10 -1.30 -12.06
CA PHE A 350 3.78 -1.93 -12.09
C PHE A 350 3.73 -3.12 -11.13
N GLY A 351 2.68 -3.14 -10.32
CA GLY A 351 2.39 -4.20 -9.37
C GLY A 351 2.98 -3.94 -7.99
N LYS A 352 2.10 -4.02 -6.98
CA LYS A 352 2.49 -4.22 -5.59
C LYS A 352 3.09 -5.64 -5.46
N HIS A 353 4.35 -5.81 -5.06
CA HIS A 353 5.41 -4.80 -4.90
C HIS A 353 6.62 -5.19 -5.74
N GLY A 354 7.36 -4.18 -6.20
CA GLY A 354 8.71 -4.32 -6.70
C GLY A 354 9.67 -4.60 -5.55
N ASN A 355 10.96 -4.70 -5.87
CA ASN A 355 12.00 -5.00 -4.89
C ASN A 355 13.02 -3.85 -4.71
N LEU A 356 12.85 -2.72 -5.40
CA LEU A 356 13.79 -1.59 -5.45
C LEU A 356 13.81 -0.81 -4.14
N GLU A 357 12.63 -0.42 -3.67
CA GLU A 357 12.41 0.30 -2.42
C GLU A 357 12.80 -0.53 -1.18
N TRP A 358 12.96 -1.84 -1.36
CA TRP A 358 13.34 -2.76 -0.30
C TRP A 358 14.84 -3.04 -0.24
N LEU A 359 15.63 -2.61 -1.22
CA LEU A 359 17.08 -2.83 -1.25
C LEU A 359 17.77 -2.26 0.02
N PRO A 360 18.95 -2.78 0.41
CA PRO A 360 19.61 -2.35 1.65
C PRO A 360 19.93 -0.85 1.65
N GLY A 361 19.73 -0.20 2.79
CA GLY A 361 19.93 1.23 2.98
C GLY A 361 19.10 1.79 4.13
N LYS A 362 19.09 3.11 4.27
CA LYS A 362 18.32 3.82 5.31
C LYS A 362 16.81 3.69 5.06
N GLY A 363 16.01 3.75 6.13
CA GLY A 363 14.54 3.62 6.07
C GLY A 363 13.84 4.73 5.27
N LEU A 364 14.40 5.95 5.27
CA LEU A 364 14.00 7.06 4.40
C LEU A 364 15.16 8.08 4.29
N ALA A 365 14.97 9.16 3.52
CA ALA A 365 15.95 10.23 3.36
C ALA A 365 17.36 9.68 3.07
N LEU A 366 17.44 8.92 1.97
CA LEU A 366 18.58 8.06 1.65
C LEU A 366 19.91 8.82 1.54
N SER A 367 21.02 8.14 1.82
CA SER A 367 22.37 8.59 1.48
C SER A 367 22.81 8.02 0.12
N ALA A 368 23.96 8.49 -0.40
CA ALA A 368 24.54 7.97 -1.65
C ALA A 368 24.85 6.47 -1.54
N GLU A 369 25.05 6.02 -0.30
CA GLU A 369 25.39 4.64 0.06
C GLU A 369 24.15 3.76 0.29
N CYS A 370 22.99 4.16 -0.23
CA CYS A 370 21.78 3.36 -0.22
C CYS A 370 21.52 2.77 -1.61
N PHE A 371 21.35 1.45 -1.69
CA PHE A 371 21.15 0.77 -2.97
C PHE A 371 19.91 1.19 -3.77
N PRO A 372 18.76 1.56 -3.16
CA PRO A 372 17.64 2.09 -3.94
C PRO A 372 18.02 3.37 -4.71
N GLU A 373 18.85 4.24 -4.12
CA GLU A 373 19.36 5.45 -4.78
C GLU A 373 20.41 5.10 -5.83
N ALA A 374 21.35 4.21 -5.52
CA ALA A 374 22.40 3.80 -6.45
C ALA A 374 21.82 3.23 -7.75
N ALA A 375 20.76 2.42 -7.64
CA ALA A 375 20.05 1.88 -8.80
C ALA A 375 19.23 2.96 -9.52
N LEU A 376 18.22 3.55 -8.85
CA LEU A 376 17.25 4.43 -9.51
C LEU A 376 17.83 5.78 -9.95
N GLY A 377 18.73 6.35 -9.14
CA GLY A 377 19.20 7.72 -9.32
C GLY A 377 18.08 8.77 -9.18
N PRO A 378 18.33 10.00 -9.63
CA PRO A 378 17.39 11.12 -9.55
C PRO A 378 16.37 11.11 -10.71
N LEU A 379 15.66 10.00 -10.91
CA LEU A 379 14.63 9.86 -11.96
C LEU A 379 13.21 10.07 -11.42
N PRO A 380 12.31 10.72 -12.18
CA PRO A 380 10.87 10.69 -11.93
C PRO A 380 10.35 9.25 -11.87
N HIS A 381 9.76 8.90 -10.72
CA HIS A 381 9.27 7.56 -10.44
C HIS A 381 7.77 7.60 -10.15
N LEU A 382 7.00 6.89 -10.95
CA LEU A 382 5.54 6.76 -10.84
C LEU A 382 5.21 5.31 -10.49
N TYR A 383 4.14 5.10 -9.72
CA TYR A 383 3.85 3.76 -9.22
C TYR A 383 2.34 3.52 -9.05
N PRO A 384 1.66 2.89 -10.04
CA PRO A 384 0.35 2.29 -9.86
C PRO A 384 0.32 1.32 -8.66
N PHE A 385 -0.51 1.61 -7.65
CA PHE A 385 -0.52 0.89 -6.39
C PHE A 385 -1.94 0.69 -5.84
N ILE A 386 -2.23 -0.43 -5.19
CA ILE A 386 -3.57 -0.71 -4.67
C ILE A 386 -3.93 0.21 -3.51
N VAL A 387 -5.11 0.86 -3.55
CA VAL A 387 -5.54 1.87 -2.57
C VAL A 387 -5.61 1.36 -1.12
N ASN A 388 -5.82 0.06 -0.94
CA ASN A 388 -5.98 -0.56 0.36
C ASN A 388 -4.67 -1.01 1.03
N ASP A 389 -3.53 -0.73 0.42
CA ASP A 389 -2.22 -1.06 0.98
C ASP A 389 -1.31 0.16 1.16
N PRO A 390 -1.65 1.03 2.14
CA PRO A 390 -0.88 2.21 2.42
C PRO A 390 0.58 1.93 2.81
N GLY A 391 0.82 0.82 3.53
CA GLY A 391 2.13 0.56 4.11
C GLY A 391 3.25 0.45 3.08
N GLU A 392 3.10 -0.45 2.11
CA GLU A 392 4.14 -0.69 1.13
C GLU A 392 4.24 0.47 0.12
N GLY A 393 3.12 1.10 -0.25
CA GLY A 393 3.16 2.30 -1.08
C GLY A 393 3.87 3.47 -0.39
N THR A 394 3.71 3.64 0.92
CA THR A 394 4.48 4.61 1.70
C THR A 394 5.97 4.29 1.71
N GLN A 395 6.37 3.02 1.73
CA GLN A 395 7.79 2.63 1.60
C GLN A 395 8.37 3.11 0.25
N ALA A 396 7.64 2.89 -0.84
CA ALA A 396 8.04 3.37 -2.16
C ALA A 396 8.17 4.91 -2.19
N LYS A 397 7.18 5.63 -1.65
CA LYS A 397 7.22 7.11 -1.54
C LYS A 397 8.45 7.59 -0.77
N ARG A 398 8.74 6.99 0.38
CA ARG A 398 9.78 7.48 1.31
C ARG A 398 11.20 7.08 0.96
N ARG A 399 11.39 5.96 0.25
CA ARG A 399 12.73 5.47 -0.15
C ARG A 399 13.10 5.83 -1.57
N THR A 400 12.14 5.88 -2.48
CA THR A 400 12.41 6.12 -3.91
C THR A 400 11.81 7.41 -4.45
N GLY A 401 11.06 8.17 -3.64
CA GLY A 401 10.37 9.37 -4.11
C GLY A 401 9.23 9.06 -5.09
N ALA A 402 8.62 7.87 -4.97
CA ALA A 402 7.55 7.45 -5.86
C ALA A 402 6.33 8.37 -5.77
N VAL A 403 5.79 8.76 -6.92
CA VAL A 403 4.44 9.30 -7.06
C VAL A 403 3.51 8.11 -7.24
N VAL A 404 2.85 7.71 -6.16
CA VAL A 404 1.88 6.62 -6.20
C VAL A 404 0.67 7.07 -7.01
N ILE A 405 0.14 6.21 -7.88
CA ILE A 405 -1.16 6.41 -8.52
C ILE A 405 -2.06 5.30 -8.00
N ASP A 406 -2.92 5.61 -7.04
CA ASP A 406 -3.74 4.59 -6.43
C ASP A 406 -4.75 4.00 -7.41
N HIS A 407 -5.04 2.71 -7.26
CA HIS A 407 -6.00 2.00 -8.08
C HIS A 407 -7.00 1.21 -7.24
N LEU A 408 -8.15 0.90 -7.83
CA LEU A 408 -9.22 0.15 -7.17
C LEU A 408 -8.74 -1.22 -6.69
N THR A 409 -9.37 -1.70 -5.63
CA THR A 409 -9.31 -3.12 -5.27
C THR A 409 -10.01 -3.96 -6.33
N PRO A 410 -9.63 -5.23 -6.52
CA PRO A 410 -10.39 -6.13 -7.39
C PRO A 410 -11.86 -6.21 -6.94
N PRO A 411 -12.78 -6.52 -7.87
CA PRO A 411 -14.16 -6.84 -7.51
C PRO A 411 -14.21 -7.92 -6.44
N LEU A 412 -15.18 -7.83 -5.54
CA LEU A 412 -15.39 -8.79 -4.45
C LEU A 412 -16.73 -9.48 -4.63
N THR A 413 -16.83 -10.73 -4.17
CA THR A 413 -18.08 -11.50 -4.13
C THR A 413 -18.10 -12.41 -2.90
N ALA A 414 -19.27 -12.92 -2.54
CA ALA A 414 -19.37 -13.99 -1.54
C ALA A 414 -18.80 -15.29 -2.11
N ALA A 415 -18.08 -16.08 -1.28
CA ALA A 415 -17.42 -17.30 -1.73
C ALA A 415 -18.40 -18.36 -2.25
N GLY A 416 -19.60 -18.42 -1.66
CA GLY A 416 -20.59 -19.44 -1.99
C GLY A 416 -20.15 -20.85 -1.57
N SER A 417 -20.98 -21.84 -1.92
CA SER A 417 -20.69 -23.26 -1.70
C SER A 417 -20.41 -23.96 -3.02
N TYR A 418 -19.39 -24.82 -3.08
CA TYR A 418 -19.05 -25.61 -4.27
C TYR A 418 -18.51 -27.00 -3.91
N GLY A 419 -18.52 -27.93 -4.87
CA GLY A 419 -17.95 -29.26 -4.71
C GLY A 419 -18.50 -30.02 -3.48
N PRO A 420 -17.63 -30.62 -2.64
CA PRO A 420 -18.04 -31.32 -1.43
C PRO A 420 -18.80 -30.45 -0.42
N ALA A 421 -18.51 -29.16 -0.32
CA ALA A 421 -19.19 -28.25 0.60
C ALA A 421 -20.67 -28.05 0.20
N ALA A 422 -20.95 -27.83 -1.10
CA ALA A 422 -22.32 -27.76 -1.61
C ALA A 422 -23.07 -29.10 -1.53
N ALA A 423 -22.36 -30.22 -1.70
CA ALA A 423 -22.95 -31.54 -1.50
C ALA A 423 -23.30 -31.80 -0.02
N LEU A 424 -22.44 -31.39 0.92
CA LEU A 424 -22.72 -31.44 2.36
C LEU A 424 -23.90 -30.54 2.74
N GLU A 425 -23.96 -29.31 2.22
CA GLU A 425 -25.07 -28.39 2.47
C GLU A 425 -26.42 -29.02 2.08
N ARG A 426 -26.51 -29.61 0.88
CA ARG A 426 -27.71 -30.35 0.44
C ARG A 426 -28.05 -31.54 1.33
N LEU A 427 -27.07 -32.32 1.77
CA LEU A 427 -27.31 -33.46 2.65
C LEU A 427 -27.75 -33.01 4.06
N ILE A 428 -27.20 -31.92 4.57
CA ILE A 428 -27.57 -31.32 5.86
C ILE A 428 -29.00 -30.75 5.78
N ASP A 429 -29.33 -30.06 4.69
CA ASP A 429 -30.69 -29.60 4.39
C ASP A 429 -31.69 -30.76 4.41
N GLU A 430 -31.39 -31.83 3.65
CA GLU A 430 -32.22 -33.04 3.58
C GLU A 430 -32.33 -33.73 4.95
N TYR A 431 -31.27 -33.74 5.74
CA TYR A 431 -31.27 -34.27 7.11
C TYR A 431 -32.24 -33.49 8.01
N TYR A 432 -32.21 -32.17 7.97
CA TYR A 432 -33.11 -31.34 8.77
C TYR A 432 -34.57 -31.42 8.29
N GLU A 433 -34.82 -31.50 6.98
CA GLU A 433 -36.16 -31.77 6.45
C GLU A 433 -36.70 -33.14 6.91
N ALA A 434 -35.87 -34.18 6.80
CA ALA A 434 -36.22 -35.54 7.23
C ALA A 434 -36.47 -35.62 8.76
N SER A 435 -35.83 -34.76 9.57
CA SER A 435 -36.03 -34.75 11.02
C SER A 435 -37.47 -34.44 11.44
N GLY A 436 -38.19 -33.66 10.62
CA GLY A 436 -39.60 -33.34 10.83
C GLY A 436 -40.59 -34.25 10.10
N LEU A 437 -40.17 -34.95 9.04
CA LEU A 437 -41.07 -35.65 8.11
C LEU A 437 -40.86 -37.18 8.06
N ASP A 438 -39.62 -37.66 8.14
CA ASP A 438 -39.29 -39.10 8.05
C ASP A 438 -38.02 -39.45 8.87
N PRO A 439 -38.16 -39.69 10.19
CA PRO A 439 -37.05 -39.98 11.08
C PRO A 439 -36.23 -41.24 10.72
N ARG A 440 -36.76 -42.12 9.87
CA ARG A 440 -36.08 -43.37 9.46
C ARG A 440 -34.85 -43.08 8.59
N ARG A 441 -34.86 -41.97 7.86
CA ARG A 441 -33.76 -41.55 6.96
C ARG A 441 -32.59 -40.89 7.68
N LEU A 442 -32.80 -40.38 8.90
CA LEU A 442 -31.80 -39.63 9.65
C LEU A 442 -30.50 -40.41 9.86
N LYS A 443 -30.59 -41.71 10.14
CA LYS A 443 -29.40 -42.54 10.37
C LYS A 443 -28.54 -42.66 9.11
N THR A 444 -29.18 -42.83 7.95
CA THR A 444 -28.49 -42.93 6.65
C THR A 444 -27.86 -41.60 6.29
N LEU A 445 -28.64 -40.51 6.34
CA LEU A 445 -28.16 -39.16 6.04
C LEU A 445 -27.01 -38.73 6.95
N ALA A 446 -27.10 -39.03 8.25
CA ALA A 446 -26.00 -38.76 9.19
C ALA A 446 -24.71 -39.53 8.83
N SER A 447 -24.82 -40.76 8.33
CA SER A 447 -23.66 -41.53 7.86
C SER A 447 -23.06 -40.90 6.61
N GLU A 448 -23.90 -40.57 5.62
CA GLU A 448 -23.47 -39.95 4.37
C GLU A 448 -22.80 -38.60 4.59
N ILE A 449 -23.37 -37.74 5.46
CA ILE A 449 -22.78 -36.46 5.85
C ILE A 449 -21.41 -36.68 6.50
N ARG A 450 -21.30 -37.63 7.43
CA ARG A 450 -20.05 -37.93 8.13
C ARG A 450 -18.98 -38.45 7.18
N ASP A 451 -19.32 -39.40 6.32
CA ASP A 451 -18.41 -40.02 5.37
C ASP A 451 -17.91 -38.98 4.34
N LEU A 452 -18.80 -38.10 3.86
CA LEU A 452 -18.43 -37.02 2.97
C LEU A 452 -17.56 -35.97 3.68
N ALA A 453 -17.88 -35.59 4.92
CA ALA A 453 -17.08 -34.64 5.70
C ALA A 453 -15.68 -35.17 6.01
N ILE A 454 -15.53 -36.48 6.30
CA ILE A 454 -14.23 -37.10 6.55
C ILE A 454 -13.43 -37.24 5.26
N SER A 455 -14.03 -37.79 4.20
CA SER A 455 -13.33 -38.03 2.93
C SER A 455 -12.90 -36.74 2.22
N SER A 456 -13.62 -35.64 2.41
CA SER A 456 -13.26 -34.30 1.91
C SER A 456 -12.26 -33.55 2.80
N GLY A 457 -12.00 -34.02 4.02
CA GLY A 457 -11.16 -33.34 5.01
C GLY A 457 -11.89 -32.28 5.85
N LEU A 458 -13.13 -31.92 5.50
CA LEU A 458 -13.90 -30.87 6.16
C LEU A 458 -14.21 -31.17 7.64
N ALA A 459 -14.32 -32.44 8.02
CA ALA A 459 -14.47 -32.83 9.42
C ALA A 459 -13.26 -32.39 10.27
N ARG A 460 -12.05 -32.46 9.70
CA ARG A 460 -10.83 -32.00 10.37
C ARG A 460 -10.81 -30.48 10.47
N ASP A 461 -11.18 -29.78 9.41
CA ASP A 461 -11.19 -28.31 9.35
C ASP A 461 -12.20 -27.71 10.36
N CYS A 462 -13.30 -28.41 10.61
CA CYS A 462 -14.30 -28.07 11.62
C CYS A 462 -13.93 -28.50 13.04
N GLY A 463 -12.78 -29.16 13.25
CA GLY A 463 -12.37 -29.68 14.55
C GLY A 463 -13.33 -30.72 15.12
N ILE A 464 -13.88 -31.58 14.26
CA ILE A 464 -14.84 -32.62 14.65
C ILE A 464 -14.08 -33.89 15.03
N ALA A 465 -14.25 -34.33 16.28
CA ALA A 465 -13.62 -35.55 16.77
C ALA A 465 -14.35 -36.80 16.26
N ALA A 466 -13.64 -37.92 16.08
CA ALA A 466 -14.22 -39.17 15.61
C ALA A 466 -15.35 -39.70 16.53
N SER A 467 -15.24 -39.43 17.85
CA SER A 467 -16.20 -39.81 18.88
C SER A 467 -17.30 -38.77 19.12
N GLU A 468 -17.32 -37.65 18.38
CA GLU A 468 -18.27 -36.58 18.60
C GLU A 468 -19.71 -37.00 18.23
N ALA A 469 -20.66 -36.58 19.06
CA ALA A 469 -22.08 -36.86 18.85
C ALA A 469 -22.55 -36.24 17.53
N THR A 470 -23.37 -36.97 16.78
CA THR A 470 -23.82 -36.57 15.44
C THR A 470 -24.42 -35.17 15.41
N ASP A 471 -25.29 -34.82 16.35
CA ASP A 471 -25.93 -33.49 16.38
C ASP A 471 -24.92 -32.36 16.63
N ALA A 472 -23.88 -32.61 17.43
CA ALA A 472 -22.82 -31.63 17.70
C ALA A 472 -21.91 -31.45 16.46
N ALA A 473 -21.56 -32.56 15.81
CA ALA A 473 -20.80 -32.55 14.56
C ALA A 473 -21.56 -31.83 13.43
N LEU A 474 -22.87 -32.08 13.28
CA LEU A 474 -23.71 -31.43 12.28
C LEU A 474 -23.81 -29.92 12.51
N LYS A 475 -23.97 -29.46 13.76
CA LYS A 475 -24.00 -28.02 14.08
C LYS A 475 -22.67 -27.33 13.76
N LYS A 476 -21.53 -27.98 14.03
CA LYS A 476 -20.21 -27.47 13.66
C LYS A 476 -20.04 -27.38 12.15
N LEU A 477 -20.44 -28.44 11.42
CA LEU A 477 -20.38 -28.46 9.95
C LEU A 477 -21.26 -27.37 9.34
N ASP A 478 -22.53 -27.28 9.75
CA ASP A 478 -23.48 -26.28 9.21
C ASP A 478 -22.99 -24.85 9.48
N GLY A 479 -22.48 -24.58 10.69
CA GLY A 479 -21.92 -23.27 11.02
C GLY A 479 -20.68 -22.91 10.23
N TRP A 480 -19.74 -23.85 10.10
CA TRP A 480 -18.53 -23.64 9.31
C TRP A 480 -18.84 -23.44 7.82
N LEU A 481 -19.79 -24.20 7.27
CA LEU A 481 -20.25 -24.04 5.88
C LEU A 481 -20.91 -22.67 5.67
N CYS A 482 -21.77 -22.22 6.60
CA CYS A 482 -22.38 -20.89 6.54
C CYS A 482 -21.33 -19.77 6.59
N GLU A 483 -20.33 -19.87 7.48
CA GLU A 483 -19.23 -18.91 7.56
C GLU A 483 -18.40 -18.89 6.28
N LEU A 484 -18.01 -20.06 5.77
CA LEU A 484 -17.22 -20.17 4.55
C LEU A 484 -17.96 -19.55 3.34
N LYS A 485 -19.26 -19.85 3.20
CA LYS A 485 -20.12 -19.36 2.11
C LYS A 485 -20.19 -17.83 2.08
N ASP A 486 -20.23 -17.19 3.25
CA ASP A 486 -20.36 -15.74 3.42
C ASP A 486 -19.03 -14.97 3.29
N LEU A 487 -17.88 -15.65 3.30
CA LEU A 487 -16.58 -14.99 3.17
C LEU A 487 -16.50 -14.17 1.88
N GLN A 488 -16.07 -12.91 2.00
CA GLN A 488 -15.81 -12.03 0.86
C GLN A 488 -14.46 -12.40 0.23
N ILE A 489 -14.51 -12.90 -1.01
CA ILE A 489 -13.35 -13.25 -1.83
C ILE A 489 -13.26 -12.32 -3.04
N ARG A 490 -12.13 -12.38 -3.75
CA ARG A 490 -11.93 -11.61 -4.99
C ARG A 490 -12.59 -12.33 -6.15
N ASP A 491 -13.41 -11.60 -6.90
CA ASP A 491 -14.09 -12.07 -8.12
C ASP A 491 -13.31 -11.61 -9.36
N GLY A 492 -12.06 -12.06 -9.46
CA GLY A 492 -11.12 -11.65 -10.49
C GLY A 492 -10.08 -10.61 -10.03
N LEU A 493 -9.60 -9.83 -10.98
CA LEU A 493 -8.52 -8.85 -10.81
C LEU A 493 -8.97 -7.47 -11.32
N HIS A 494 -8.44 -6.40 -10.73
CA HIS A 494 -8.59 -5.06 -11.27
C HIS A 494 -7.74 -4.88 -12.53
N ILE A 495 -8.22 -4.13 -13.52
CA ILE A 495 -7.42 -3.71 -14.67
C ILE A 495 -7.22 -2.20 -14.53
N PHE A 496 -5.97 -1.75 -14.33
CA PHE A 496 -5.65 -0.33 -14.19
C PHE A 496 -6.22 0.46 -15.37
N GLY A 497 -7.01 1.47 -15.08
CA GLY A 497 -7.68 2.28 -16.09
C GLY A 497 -9.08 1.82 -16.49
N ARG A 498 -9.62 0.75 -15.90
CA ARG A 498 -10.97 0.23 -16.19
C ARG A 498 -11.78 0.10 -14.91
N ALA A 499 -12.98 0.67 -14.89
CA ALA A 499 -13.93 0.44 -13.81
C ALA A 499 -14.63 -0.91 -13.98
N PRO A 500 -15.05 -1.59 -12.89
CA PRO A 500 -15.89 -2.76 -13.00
C PRO A 500 -17.28 -2.39 -13.53
N GLU A 501 -17.91 -3.32 -14.23
CA GLU A 501 -19.24 -3.16 -14.84
C GLU A 501 -20.16 -4.33 -14.45
N GLY A 502 -21.47 -4.16 -14.65
CA GLY A 502 -22.47 -5.21 -14.39
C GLY A 502 -22.41 -5.76 -12.96
N SER A 503 -22.44 -7.09 -12.84
CA SER A 503 -22.43 -7.79 -11.54
C SER A 503 -21.17 -7.52 -10.72
N LEU A 504 -20.01 -7.32 -11.36
CA LEU A 504 -18.76 -6.99 -10.66
C LEU A 504 -18.86 -5.65 -9.94
N LEU A 505 -19.50 -4.65 -10.58
CA LEU A 505 -19.76 -3.36 -9.98
C LEU A 505 -20.75 -3.49 -8.82
N ASP A 506 -21.88 -4.15 -9.05
CA ASP A 506 -22.93 -4.27 -8.03
C ASP A 506 -22.44 -5.03 -6.79
N ASN A 507 -21.63 -6.07 -6.96
CA ASN A 507 -21.02 -6.81 -5.85
C ASN A 507 -20.00 -5.94 -5.10
N LEU A 508 -19.17 -5.15 -5.80
CA LEU A 508 -18.24 -4.23 -5.16
C LEU A 508 -18.96 -3.13 -4.38
N LEU A 509 -20.07 -2.59 -4.92
CA LEU A 509 -20.91 -1.60 -4.23
C LEU A 509 -21.49 -2.19 -2.95
N LEU A 510 -22.03 -3.41 -3.01
CA LEU A 510 -22.52 -4.12 -1.83
C LEU A 510 -21.39 -4.34 -0.81
N ALA A 511 -20.23 -4.81 -1.24
CA ALA A 511 -19.10 -5.07 -0.34
C ALA A 511 -18.64 -3.81 0.41
N VAL A 512 -18.69 -2.64 -0.22
CA VAL A 512 -18.39 -1.35 0.42
C VAL A 512 -19.52 -0.88 1.34
N ALA A 513 -20.77 -1.07 0.94
CA ALA A 513 -21.95 -0.71 1.73
C ALA A 513 -22.29 -1.71 2.85
N ARG A 514 -21.65 -2.89 2.87
CA ARG A 514 -21.90 -3.97 3.81
C ARG A 514 -21.61 -3.54 5.25
N ASN A 515 -20.51 -2.85 5.49
CA ASN A 515 -20.15 -2.37 6.83
C ASN A 515 -20.65 -0.94 7.09
N PRO A 516 -21.00 -0.59 8.34
CA PRO A 516 -21.30 0.79 8.69
C PRO A 516 -20.08 1.69 8.47
N ARG A 517 -20.35 2.94 8.10
CA ARG A 517 -19.38 4.02 7.82
C ARG A 517 -19.61 5.15 8.81
N GLY A 518 -18.64 6.05 9.00
CA GLY A 518 -18.84 7.30 9.75
C GLY A 518 -19.61 7.13 11.06
N SER A 519 -20.82 7.71 11.11
CA SER A 519 -21.73 7.67 12.27
C SER A 519 -22.47 6.33 12.47
N GLY A 520 -22.48 5.47 11.47
CA GLY A 520 -23.20 4.20 11.43
C GLY A 520 -24.72 4.32 11.28
N LYS A 521 -25.25 5.52 10.97
CA LYS A 521 -26.70 5.81 10.91
C LYS A 521 -27.10 6.50 9.61
N GLY A 522 -28.36 6.38 9.21
CA GLY A 522 -28.86 7.01 7.97
C GLY A 522 -28.05 6.54 6.75
N HIS A 523 -27.54 7.46 5.94
CA HIS A 523 -26.73 7.12 4.77
C HIS A 523 -25.38 6.43 5.11
N ASP A 524 -24.93 6.50 6.36
CA ASP A 524 -23.72 5.85 6.87
C ASP A 524 -23.98 4.41 7.37
N ALA A 525 -25.24 3.98 7.41
CA ALA A 525 -25.60 2.65 7.90
C ALA A 525 -25.13 1.52 6.97
N SER A 526 -25.00 0.31 7.53
CA SER A 526 -24.87 -0.91 6.73
C SER A 526 -26.14 -1.15 5.92
N LEU A 527 -26.01 -1.45 4.63
CA LEU A 527 -27.17 -1.78 3.79
C LEU A 527 -27.90 -3.02 4.31
N LEU A 528 -27.16 -4.05 4.74
CA LEU A 528 -27.76 -5.29 5.23
C LEU A 528 -28.50 -5.07 6.55
N ARG A 529 -27.93 -4.30 7.49
CA ARG A 529 -28.61 -3.96 8.75
C ARG A 529 -29.86 -3.11 8.51
N ALA A 530 -29.78 -2.14 7.59
CA ALA A 530 -30.93 -1.31 7.23
C ALA A 530 -32.08 -2.14 6.63
N LEU A 531 -31.78 -3.08 5.73
CA LEU A 531 -32.75 -4.02 5.19
C LEU A 531 -33.35 -4.91 6.28
N ALA A 532 -32.51 -5.48 7.16
CA ALA A 532 -32.99 -6.32 8.24
C ALA A 532 -33.93 -5.58 9.21
N ASP A 533 -33.65 -4.31 9.47
CA ASP A 533 -34.48 -3.44 10.30
C ASP A 533 -35.82 -3.08 9.63
N ASP A 534 -35.79 -2.65 8.36
CA ASP A 534 -37.02 -2.28 7.62
C ASP A 534 -37.94 -3.49 7.39
N LEU A 535 -37.36 -4.70 7.24
CA LEU A 535 -38.09 -5.96 7.14
C LEU A 535 -38.51 -6.53 8.51
N GLY A 536 -38.13 -5.89 9.62
CA GLY A 536 -38.50 -6.33 10.98
C GLY A 536 -37.92 -7.69 11.38
N LEU A 537 -36.72 -8.04 10.88
CA LEU A 537 -36.13 -9.37 11.04
C LEU A 537 -35.59 -9.63 12.46
N GLY A 538 -35.28 -8.59 13.23
CA GLY A 538 -34.90 -8.70 14.65
C GLY A 538 -33.56 -9.40 14.93
N PHE A 539 -32.63 -9.40 13.97
CA PHE A 539 -31.26 -9.90 14.15
C PHE A 539 -30.24 -8.99 13.46
N ASP A 540 -28.99 -9.03 13.91
CA ASP A 540 -27.88 -8.33 13.25
C ASP A 540 -27.26 -9.24 12.16
N PRO A 541 -27.38 -8.89 10.86
CA PRO A 541 -26.79 -9.67 9.77
C PRO A 541 -25.26 -9.67 9.75
N LEU A 542 -24.59 -8.84 10.55
CA LEU A 542 -23.13 -8.78 10.64
C LEU A 542 -22.58 -9.28 11.98
N ASP A 543 -23.44 -9.66 12.92
CA ASP A 543 -23.04 -10.11 14.26
C ASP A 543 -23.94 -11.26 14.74
N GLY A 544 -23.38 -12.46 14.82
CA GLY A 544 -24.08 -13.62 15.38
C GLY A 544 -23.67 -14.96 14.78
N ASN A 545 -24.18 -16.02 15.41
CA ASN A 545 -23.99 -17.40 14.93
C ASN A 545 -24.87 -17.64 13.68
N LEU A 546 -24.25 -17.72 12.51
CA LEU A 546 -24.94 -17.97 11.24
C LEU A 546 -25.65 -19.34 11.21
N ALA A 547 -25.13 -20.33 11.95
CA ALA A 547 -25.72 -21.66 12.09
C ALA A 547 -26.98 -21.67 12.97
N ALA A 548 -27.29 -20.58 13.68
CA ALA A 548 -28.46 -20.55 14.56
C ALA A 548 -29.75 -20.66 13.74
N ALA A 549 -30.70 -21.45 14.24
CA ALA A 549 -32.00 -21.64 13.60
C ALA A 549 -32.74 -20.30 13.41
N TRP A 550 -33.38 -20.14 12.25
CA TRP A 550 -34.21 -19.00 11.92
C TRP A 550 -35.64 -19.20 12.42
N SER A 551 -36.05 -18.35 13.35
CA SER A 551 -37.43 -18.28 13.87
C SER A 551 -38.12 -16.94 13.57
N GLY A 552 -37.44 -16.05 12.84
CA GLY A 552 -37.96 -14.74 12.51
C GLY A 552 -38.94 -14.73 11.33
N PRO A 553 -39.45 -13.55 10.95
CA PRO A 553 -40.37 -13.42 9.82
C PRO A 553 -39.70 -13.85 8.51
N ARG A 554 -40.52 -14.29 7.55
CA ARG A 554 -40.09 -14.68 6.20
C ARG A 554 -40.79 -13.82 5.13
N PRO A 555 -40.36 -12.57 4.91
CA PRO A 555 -40.99 -11.70 3.91
C PRO A 555 -40.84 -12.26 2.49
N ALA A 556 -41.92 -12.23 1.70
CA ALA A 556 -41.93 -12.75 0.32
C ALA A 556 -40.88 -12.09 -0.60
N VAL A 557 -40.47 -10.85 -0.31
CA VAL A 557 -39.44 -10.13 -1.06
C VAL A 557 -38.04 -10.78 -0.97
N LEU A 558 -37.83 -11.62 0.06
CA LEU A 558 -36.63 -12.44 0.24
C LEU A 558 -36.73 -13.83 -0.45
N GLY A 559 -37.87 -14.15 -1.07
CA GLY A 559 -38.10 -15.37 -1.84
C GLY A 559 -38.64 -16.56 -1.03
N ASP A 560 -39.33 -17.48 -1.74
CA ASP A 560 -40.19 -18.50 -1.11
C ASP A 560 -39.74 -19.97 -1.34
N ASN A 561 -38.73 -20.25 -2.17
CA ASN A 561 -38.56 -21.57 -2.82
C ASN A 561 -37.29 -22.39 -2.47
N GLU A 562 -36.52 -22.01 -1.45
CA GLU A 562 -35.35 -22.79 -0.98
C GLU A 562 -35.41 -23.02 0.53
N THR A 563 -34.71 -24.04 1.02
CA THR A 563 -34.49 -24.32 2.45
C THR A 563 -34.10 -23.03 3.19
N TRP A 564 -34.94 -22.59 4.13
CA TRP A 564 -34.75 -21.40 4.96
C TRP A 564 -34.76 -21.79 6.44
N ARG A 565 -33.61 -22.32 6.88
CA ARG A 565 -33.38 -22.94 8.18
C ARG A 565 -32.63 -22.04 9.15
N SER A 566 -31.65 -21.27 8.67
CA SER A 566 -30.61 -20.64 9.49
C SER A 566 -30.57 -19.12 9.35
N ARG A 567 -29.85 -18.45 10.26
CA ARG A 567 -29.51 -17.03 10.11
C ARG A 567 -28.64 -16.77 8.88
N GLY A 568 -27.78 -17.72 8.51
CA GLY A 568 -27.01 -17.70 7.26
C GLY A 568 -27.90 -17.63 6.03
N ASP A 569 -28.96 -18.43 5.99
CA ASP A 569 -29.94 -18.44 4.88
C ASP A 569 -30.66 -17.09 4.74
N THR A 570 -30.97 -16.45 5.88
CA THR A 570 -31.55 -15.10 5.91
C THR A 570 -30.55 -14.06 5.39
N LEU A 571 -29.28 -14.15 5.80
CA LEU A 571 -28.22 -13.27 5.34
C LEU A 571 -28.01 -13.36 3.82
N GLU A 572 -27.94 -14.57 3.27
CA GLU A 572 -27.80 -14.81 1.83
C GLU A 572 -28.95 -14.17 1.04
N ARG A 573 -30.19 -14.32 1.53
CA ARG A 573 -31.38 -13.70 0.92
C ARG A 573 -31.34 -12.17 1.00
N LEU A 574 -30.89 -11.62 2.12
CA LEU A 574 -30.66 -10.18 2.28
C LEU A 574 -29.62 -9.67 1.28
N GLU A 575 -28.50 -10.38 1.11
CA GLU A 575 -27.49 -10.01 0.12
C GLU A 575 -28.02 -10.08 -1.31
N SER A 576 -28.80 -11.12 -1.63
CA SER A 576 -29.45 -11.28 -2.93
C SER A 576 -30.41 -10.11 -3.21
N LEU A 577 -31.25 -9.75 -2.23
CA LEU A 577 -32.12 -8.58 -2.35
C LEU A 577 -31.30 -7.29 -2.50
N ALA A 578 -30.24 -7.10 -1.71
CA ALA A 578 -29.37 -5.93 -1.79
C ALA A 578 -28.73 -5.79 -3.18
N ARG A 579 -28.21 -6.88 -3.76
CA ARG A 579 -27.67 -6.90 -5.13
C ARG A 579 -28.74 -6.52 -6.15
N ARG A 580 -29.95 -7.07 -6.05
CA ARG A 580 -31.06 -6.74 -6.96
C ARG A 580 -31.48 -5.27 -6.85
N LEU A 581 -31.52 -4.70 -5.65
CA LEU A 581 -31.83 -3.28 -5.43
C LEU A 581 -30.72 -2.38 -6.01
N ILE A 582 -29.46 -2.71 -5.76
CA ILE A 582 -28.30 -1.97 -6.29
C ILE A 582 -28.32 -2.00 -7.84
N GLY A 583 -28.53 -3.18 -8.43
CA GLY A 583 -28.58 -3.38 -9.88
C GLY A 583 -29.89 -2.93 -10.54
N GLY A 584 -30.88 -2.44 -9.77
CA GLY A 584 -32.15 -1.94 -10.30
C GLY A 584 -33.13 -3.00 -10.82
N THR A 585 -32.94 -4.28 -10.45
CA THR A 585 -33.83 -5.40 -10.82
C THR A 585 -34.90 -5.69 -9.77
N ALA A 586 -34.83 -5.04 -8.60
CA ALA A 586 -35.89 -5.01 -7.59
C ALA A 586 -36.31 -3.56 -7.29
N ALA A 587 -37.59 -3.34 -7.00
CA ALA A 587 -38.10 -2.04 -6.58
C ALA A 587 -37.97 -1.87 -5.07
N LEU A 588 -37.66 -0.65 -4.65
CA LEU A 588 -37.66 -0.25 -3.26
C LEU A 588 -39.09 -0.03 -2.78
N GLU A 589 -39.49 -0.65 -1.68
CA GLU A 589 -40.81 -0.42 -1.10
C GLU A 589 -40.85 0.91 -0.35
N GLN A 590 -41.97 1.64 -0.45
CA GLN A 590 -42.14 2.97 0.15
C GLN A 590 -41.97 2.98 1.68
N ALA A 591 -42.15 1.82 2.33
CA ALA A 591 -42.01 1.68 3.77
C ALA A 591 -40.54 1.57 4.26
N TRP A 592 -39.56 1.34 3.37
CA TRP A 592 -38.18 1.06 3.76
C TRP A 592 -37.35 2.34 3.99
N VAL A 593 -37.68 3.03 5.07
CA VAL A 593 -37.14 4.35 5.43
C VAL A 593 -35.67 4.32 5.90
N ARG A 594 -35.14 3.17 6.34
CA ARG A 594 -33.72 3.01 6.74
C ARG A 594 -32.84 2.60 5.56
N THR A 595 -33.38 1.83 4.63
CA THR A 595 -32.70 1.32 3.43
C THR A 595 -32.55 2.42 2.38
N GLN A 596 -33.58 3.25 2.17
CA GLN A 596 -33.58 4.32 1.18
C GLN A 596 -32.34 5.25 1.29
N PRO A 597 -31.98 5.81 2.47
CA PRO A 597 -30.80 6.68 2.58
C PRO A 597 -29.48 6.01 2.19
N VAL A 598 -29.34 4.69 2.42
CA VAL A 598 -28.12 3.95 2.05
C VAL A 598 -28.08 3.73 0.54
N LEU A 599 -29.19 3.35 -0.08
CA LEU A 599 -29.30 3.20 -1.54
C LEU A 599 -29.10 4.54 -2.26
N ASP A 600 -29.63 5.64 -1.72
CA ASP A 600 -29.41 6.99 -2.26
C ASP A 600 -27.93 7.36 -2.24
N TRP A 601 -27.21 7.04 -1.16
CA TRP A 601 -25.78 7.26 -1.10
C TRP A 601 -25.00 6.36 -2.06
N ILE A 602 -25.42 5.09 -2.22
CA ILE A 602 -24.81 4.19 -3.21
C ILE A 602 -24.97 4.77 -4.61
N ALA A 603 -26.19 5.19 -4.97
CA ALA A 603 -26.50 5.70 -6.30
C ALA A 603 -25.84 7.06 -6.61
N ASN A 604 -25.84 7.99 -5.64
CA ASN A 604 -25.41 9.36 -5.89
C ASN A 604 -23.94 9.63 -5.54
N THR A 605 -23.30 8.79 -4.72
CA THR A 605 -21.93 9.01 -4.24
C THR A 605 -21.01 7.86 -4.59
N LEU A 606 -21.34 6.63 -4.16
CA LEU A 606 -20.41 5.51 -4.27
C LEU A 606 -20.26 5.01 -5.72
N ARG A 607 -21.38 4.78 -6.42
CA ARG A 607 -21.39 4.29 -7.81
C ARG A 607 -20.66 5.26 -8.76
N PRO A 608 -20.90 6.58 -8.72
CA PRO A 608 -20.13 7.54 -9.52
C PRO A 608 -18.63 7.53 -9.17
N ALA A 609 -18.27 7.40 -7.89
CA ALA A 609 -16.87 7.35 -7.48
C ALA A 609 -16.14 6.11 -8.01
N ILE A 610 -16.77 4.94 -8.02
CA ILE A 610 -16.19 3.72 -8.61
C ILE A 610 -16.16 3.80 -10.14
N ALA A 611 -17.20 4.34 -10.78
CA ALA A 611 -17.26 4.45 -12.24
C ALA A 611 -16.13 5.34 -12.81
N ILE A 612 -15.84 6.48 -12.15
CA ILE A 612 -14.81 7.41 -12.62
C ILE A 612 -13.37 6.99 -12.24
N SER A 613 -13.22 6.02 -11.34
CA SER A 613 -11.91 5.56 -10.84
C SER A 613 -10.97 5.13 -11.96
N GLY A 614 -11.45 4.33 -12.92
CA GLY A 614 -10.62 3.86 -14.04
C GLY A 614 -10.09 5.02 -14.89
N GLU A 615 -10.95 5.98 -15.26
CA GLU A 615 -10.49 7.15 -16.01
C GLU A 615 -9.49 8.01 -15.23
N ARG A 616 -9.72 8.18 -13.91
CA ARG A 616 -8.81 8.94 -13.05
C ARG A 616 -7.46 8.27 -12.84
N GLU A 617 -7.41 6.94 -12.79
CA GLU A 617 -6.17 6.16 -12.74
C GLU A 617 -5.24 6.50 -13.92
N ILE A 618 -5.77 6.46 -15.15
CA ILE A 618 -5.02 6.83 -16.35
C ILE A 618 -4.70 8.33 -16.37
N ALA A 619 -5.65 9.19 -16.02
CA ALA A 619 -5.43 10.62 -15.99
C ALA A 619 -4.31 11.01 -15.01
N GLY A 620 -4.27 10.38 -13.83
CA GLY A 620 -3.21 10.56 -12.83
C GLY A 620 -1.85 10.11 -13.33
N LEU A 621 -1.78 8.94 -13.97
CA LEU A 621 -0.53 8.44 -14.57
C LEU A 621 -0.03 9.37 -15.69
N LEU A 622 -0.90 9.78 -16.61
CA LEU A 622 -0.54 10.67 -17.72
C LEU A 622 -0.17 12.07 -17.23
N ALA A 623 -0.83 12.59 -16.18
CA ALA A 623 -0.44 13.84 -15.54
C ALA A 623 0.99 13.75 -14.98
N GLY A 624 1.29 12.67 -14.26
CA GLY A 624 2.63 12.40 -13.75
C GLY A 624 3.69 12.26 -14.86
N LEU A 625 3.39 11.51 -15.93
CA LEU A 625 4.27 11.37 -17.10
C LEU A 625 4.40 12.67 -17.93
N ALA A 626 3.54 13.65 -17.69
CA ALA A 626 3.63 14.99 -18.25
C ALA A 626 4.34 15.99 -17.32
N GLY A 627 4.92 15.52 -16.21
CA GLY A 627 5.57 16.39 -15.22
C GLY A 627 4.58 17.35 -14.56
N ARG A 628 3.32 16.95 -14.42
CA ARG A 628 2.26 17.70 -13.73
C ARG A 628 2.02 17.15 -12.33
N ARG A 629 1.24 17.89 -11.53
CA ARG A 629 0.88 17.43 -10.19
C ARG A 629 -0.15 16.30 -10.26
N VAL A 630 0.05 15.27 -9.45
CA VAL A 630 -0.97 14.26 -9.16
C VAL A 630 -1.66 14.62 -7.84
N ALA A 631 -2.99 14.72 -7.86
CA ALA A 631 -3.76 15.07 -6.67
C ALA A 631 -3.55 14.03 -5.56
N SER A 632 -3.44 14.48 -4.31
CA SER A 632 -3.33 13.58 -3.16
C SER A 632 -4.70 13.07 -2.71
N GLY A 633 -4.71 11.98 -1.96
CA GLY A 633 -5.92 11.39 -1.40
C GLY A 633 -5.64 10.47 -0.22
N PRO A 634 -6.64 10.15 0.61
CA PRO A 634 -6.46 9.16 1.65
C PRO A 634 -6.34 7.76 1.06
N SER A 635 -5.69 6.86 1.79
CA SER A 635 -5.60 5.44 1.50
C SER A 635 -6.32 4.60 2.57
N GLY A 636 -6.62 3.34 2.25
CA GLY A 636 -7.34 2.43 3.12
C GLY A 636 -8.23 1.45 2.35
N ALA A 637 -8.83 0.49 3.06
CA ALA A 637 -9.73 -0.47 2.44
C ALA A 637 -11.15 0.12 2.34
N PRO A 638 -11.71 0.34 1.13
CA PRO A 638 -13.07 0.88 0.97
C PRO A 638 -14.11 0.07 1.76
N THR A 639 -13.95 -1.25 1.80
CA THR A 639 -14.82 -2.20 2.50
C THR A 639 -14.73 -2.15 4.03
N ARG A 640 -13.77 -1.42 4.60
CA ARG A 640 -13.65 -1.21 6.06
C ARG A 640 -14.11 0.20 6.45
N GLY A 641 -15.22 0.64 5.85
CA GLY A 641 -15.84 1.92 6.19
C GLY A 641 -15.09 3.15 5.65
N ARG A 642 -14.17 2.97 4.70
CA ARG A 642 -13.29 4.01 4.16
C ARG A 642 -13.64 4.36 2.71
N ALA A 643 -14.91 4.64 2.44
CA ALA A 643 -15.35 5.06 1.11
C ALA A 643 -14.74 6.40 0.66
N ASP A 644 -14.20 7.20 1.58
CA ASP A 644 -13.45 8.44 1.33
C ASP A 644 -12.18 8.25 0.48
N VAL A 645 -11.67 7.02 0.41
CA VAL A 645 -10.53 6.65 -0.45
C VAL A 645 -10.90 6.51 -1.93
N LEU A 646 -12.18 6.66 -2.26
CA LEU A 646 -12.66 6.73 -3.64
C LEU A 646 -12.98 8.19 -4.03
N PRO A 647 -12.88 8.55 -5.31
CA PRO A 647 -12.35 7.74 -6.41
C PRO A 647 -10.82 7.58 -6.33
N THR A 648 -10.29 6.61 -7.07
CA THR A 648 -8.86 6.34 -7.22
C THR A 648 -8.23 7.21 -8.31
N GLY A 649 -6.94 7.01 -8.62
CA GLY A 649 -6.12 7.86 -9.47
C GLY A 649 -5.35 8.95 -8.72
N ARG A 650 -5.12 8.79 -7.42
CA ARG A 650 -4.52 9.79 -6.53
C ARG A 650 -3.17 9.34 -5.97
N ASN A 651 -2.33 10.32 -5.64
CA ASN A 651 -1.10 10.13 -4.88
C ASN A 651 -1.41 10.01 -3.41
N PHE A 652 -1.77 8.80 -2.98
CA PHE A 652 -2.28 8.63 -1.64
C PHE A 652 -1.28 9.02 -0.54
N TYR A 653 -1.80 9.39 0.62
CA TYR A 653 -1.04 9.54 1.87
C TYR A 653 -1.47 8.50 2.90
N SER A 654 -0.61 8.22 3.88
CA SER A 654 -0.88 7.29 4.99
C SER A 654 -1.52 8.01 6.19
N VAL A 655 -1.52 7.39 7.37
CA VAL A 655 -2.08 8.00 8.60
C VAL A 655 -1.05 8.88 9.34
N ASP A 656 -1.51 9.83 10.16
CA ASP A 656 -0.66 10.48 11.18
C ASP A 656 -0.25 9.42 12.20
N THR A 657 1.03 9.05 12.19
CA THR A 657 1.57 7.96 13.00
C THR A 657 1.47 8.22 14.51
N ARG A 658 1.25 9.48 14.92
CA ARG A 658 1.06 9.88 16.33
C ARG A 658 -0.37 9.70 16.81
N ALA A 659 -1.34 9.49 15.90
CA ALA A 659 -2.74 9.25 16.24
C ALA A 659 -3.09 7.75 16.29
N VAL A 660 -2.06 6.89 16.29
CA VAL A 660 -2.15 5.43 16.35
C VAL A 660 -1.60 4.97 17.72
N PRO A 661 -2.20 3.98 18.41
CA PRO A 661 -3.55 3.47 18.16
C PRO A 661 -4.62 4.55 18.40
N SER A 662 -5.69 4.54 17.61
CA SER A 662 -6.86 5.39 17.84
C SER A 662 -7.71 4.91 19.04
N PRO A 663 -8.62 5.75 19.58
CA PRO A 663 -9.57 5.30 20.60
C PRO A 663 -10.49 4.16 20.15
N ALA A 664 -10.87 4.13 18.86
CA ALA A 664 -11.70 3.07 18.30
C ALA A 664 -10.93 1.75 18.19
N SER A 665 -9.69 1.80 17.68
CA SER A 665 -8.82 0.61 17.63
C SER A 665 -8.45 0.09 19.02
N TRP A 666 -8.39 0.95 20.03
CA TRP A 666 -8.25 0.51 21.43
C TRP A 666 -9.43 -0.37 21.87
N GLN A 667 -10.66 0.03 21.59
CA GLN A 667 -11.85 -0.77 21.93
C GLN A 667 -11.86 -2.13 21.20
N LEU A 668 -11.49 -2.14 19.91
CA LEU A 668 -11.39 -3.37 19.13
C LEU A 668 -10.26 -4.27 19.62
N GLY A 669 -9.07 -3.71 19.88
CA GLY A 669 -7.93 -4.43 20.43
C GLY A 669 -8.25 -5.04 21.81
N TRP A 670 -8.97 -4.32 22.66
CA TRP A 670 -9.46 -4.83 23.95
C TRP A 670 -10.41 -6.02 23.78
N LYS A 671 -11.45 -5.87 22.94
CA LYS A 671 -12.40 -6.96 22.66
C LYS A 671 -11.68 -8.19 22.07
N SER A 672 -10.75 -7.98 21.14
CA SER A 672 -9.95 -9.03 20.52
C SER A 672 -9.05 -9.75 21.54
N ALA A 673 -8.42 -9.01 22.45
CA ALA A 673 -7.63 -9.60 23.54
C ALA A 673 -8.49 -10.45 24.47
N GLN A 674 -9.69 -9.97 24.84
CA GLN A 674 -10.62 -10.71 25.69
C GLN A 674 -11.07 -12.02 25.04
N LEU A 675 -11.51 -11.98 23.77
CA LEU A 675 -11.94 -13.18 23.04
C LEU A 675 -10.80 -14.21 22.90
N LEU A 676 -9.58 -13.75 22.65
CA LEU A 676 -8.41 -14.63 22.56
C LEU A 676 -8.15 -15.32 23.90
N ILE A 677 -8.17 -14.57 25.00
CA ILE A 677 -7.95 -15.11 26.35
C ILE A 677 -9.06 -16.07 26.73
N GLU A 678 -10.32 -15.68 26.52
CA GLU A 678 -11.47 -16.52 26.82
C GLU A 678 -11.38 -17.85 26.07
N ARG A 679 -11.08 -17.81 24.77
CA ARG A 679 -10.91 -19.02 23.97
C ARG A 679 -9.80 -19.92 24.50
N TYR A 680 -8.63 -19.35 24.80
CA TYR A 680 -7.49 -20.10 25.33
C TYR A 680 -7.83 -20.75 26.67
N THR A 681 -8.47 -20.00 27.58
CA THR A 681 -8.84 -20.50 28.91
C THR A 681 -9.94 -21.56 28.84
N GLN A 682 -10.88 -21.47 27.89
CA GLN A 682 -11.85 -22.54 27.64
C GLN A 682 -11.19 -23.83 27.14
N GLU A 683 -10.15 -23.73 26.31
CA GLU A 683 -9.45 -24.89 25.74
C GLU A 683 -8.45 -25.53 26.72
N HIS A 684 -7.79 -24.74 27.55
CA HIS A 684 -6.67 -25.19 28.38
C HIS A 684 -6.95 -25.18 29.89
N GLY A 685 -8.02 -24.53 30.34
CA GLY A 685 -8.37 -24.41 31.76
C GLY A 685 -7.52 -23.41 32.55
N GLU A 686 -6.60 -22.70 31.90
CA GLU A 686 -5.73 -21.68 32.50
C GLU A 686 -5.59 -20.44 31.62
N TYR A 687 -5.11 -19.33 32.19
CA TYR A 687 -4.84 -18.12 31.43
C TYR A 687 -3.53 -18.25 30.64
N PRO A 688 -3.43 -17.66 29.42
CA PRO A 688 -2.17 -17.68 28.68
C PRO A 688 -1.12 -16.85 29.43
N ALA A 689 0.04 -17.45 29.69
CA ALA A 689 1.15 -16.77 30.36
C ALA A 689 1.93 -15.84 29.41
N THR A 690 2.18 -16.30 28.18
CA THR A 690 2.97 -15.58 27.18
C THR A 690 2.37 -15.74 25.78
N LEU A 691 2.36 -14.66 25.00
CA LEU A 691 1.94 -14.65 23.60
C LEU A 691 2.98 -13.95 22.72
N ALA A 692 3.10 -14.39 21.47
CA ALA A 692 3.87 -13.69 20.45
C ALA A 692 2.92 -13.07 19.42
N ILE A 693 2.98 -11.75 19.25
CA ILE A 693 2.16 -11.00 18.28
C ILE A 693 3.08 -10.45 17.19
N SER A 694 2.73 -10.70 15.93
CA SER A 694 3.41 -10.09 14.77
C SER A 694 2.72 -8.79 14.38
N ALA A 695 3.42 -7.65 14.48
CA ALA A 695 2.91 -6.33 14.13
C ALA A 695 3.44 -5.85 12.76
N TRP A 696 2.52 -5.50 11.87
CA TRP A 696 2.82 -5.07 10.50
C TRP A 696 2.42 -3.62 10.29
N GLY A 697 3.29 -2.82 9.65
CA GLY A 697 3.00 -1.41 9.42
C GLY A 697 1.75 -1.20 8.53
N THR A 698 1.53 -2.07 7.54
CA THR A 698 0.29 -2.01 6.72
C THR A 698 -0.96 -2.29 7.55
N SER A 699 -0.92 -3.23 8.50
CA SER A 699 -2.05 -3.50 9.40
C SER A 699 -2.34 -2.27 10.24
N ALA A 700 -1.33 -1.72 10.92
CA ALA A 700 -1.46 -0.53 11.76
C ALA A 700 -2.01 0.68 10.99
N MET A 701 -1.62 0.89 9.74
CA MET A 701 -2.15 1.96 8.89
C MET A 701 -3.60 1.72 8.47
N ARG A 702 -3.99 0.46 8.21
CA ARG A 702 -5.36 0.10 7.78
C ARG A 702 -6.37 0.12 8.92
N THR A 703 -5.95 -0.26 10.12
CA THR A 703 -6.81 -0.40 11.29
C THR A 703 -6.69 0.77 12.27
N SER A 704 -5.76 1.69 12.02
CA SER A 704 -5.36 2.70 13.00
C SER A 704 -4.82 2.09 14.30
N GLY A 705 -4.23 0.89 14.24
CA GLY A 705 -3.42 0.32 15.33
C GLY A 705 -4.01 -0.85 16.12
N ASP A 706 -4.92 -1.64 15.54
CA ASP A 706 -5.55 -2.79 16.24
C ASP A 706 -4.53 -3.77 16.83
N ASP A 707 -3.49 -4.16 16.09
CA ASP A 707 -2.45 -5.10 16.55
C ASP A 707 -1.75 -4.61 17.83
N VAL A 708 -1.39 -3.31 17.85
CA VAL A 708 -0.71 -2.67 18.99
C VAL A 708 -1.67 -2.49 20.15
N ALA A 709 -2.92 -2.12 19.86
CA ALA A 709 -3.97 -2.01 20.86
C ALA A 709 -4.25 -3.36 21.54
N GLN A 710 -4.29 -4.46 20.78
CA GLN A 710 -4.44 -5.82 21.32
C GLN A 710 -3.26 -6.18 22.22
N ALA A 711 -2.02 -5.89 21.78
CA ALA A 711 -0.82 -6.13 22.59
C ALA A 711 -0.83 -5.33 23.91
N LEU A 712 -1.20 -4.04 23.86
CA LEU A 712 -1.34 -3.19 25.04
C LEU A 712 -2.46 -3.70 25.97
N ALA A 713 -3.59 -4.15 25.41
CA ALA A 713 -4.68 -4.71 26.19
C ALA A 713 -4.26 -5.99 26.93
N LEU A 714 -3.49 -6.87 26.29
CA LEU A 714 -3.00 -8.12 26.89
C LEU A 714 -2.12 -7.86 28.13
N ILE A 715 -1.18 -6.92 28.04
CA ILE A 715 -0.32 -6.51 29.16
C ILE A 715 -1.07 -5.64 30.19
N GLY A 716 -2.29 -5.19 29.88
CA GLY A 716 -3.12 -4.37 30.75
C GLY A 716 -2.68 -2.90 30.80
N ALA A 717 -2.24 -2.36 29.68
CA ALA A 717 -1.90 -0.95 29.49
C ALA A 717 -2.90 -0.31 28.52
N ARG A 718 -3.35 0.92 28.81
CA ARG A 718 -4.27 1.69 27.96
C ARG A 718 -3.58 2.95 27.46
N PRO A 719 -3.55 3.22 26.14
CA PRO A 719 -3.04 4.49 25.62
C PRO A 719 -3.84 5.67 26.15
N THR A 720 -3.20 6.84 26.26
CA THR A 720 -3.86 8.12 26.56
C THR A 720 -3.75 9.07 25.38
N TRP A 721 -4.80 9.85 25.14
CA TRP A 721 -4.90 10.74 23.99
C TRP A 721 -5.08 12.20 24.40
N ASP A 722 -4.47 13.09 23.64
CA ASP A 722 -4.80 14.52 23.69
C ASP A 722 -6.21 14.76 23.13
N ALA A 723 -7.02 15.54 23.85
CA ALA A 723 -8.44 15.72 23.53
C ALA A 723 -8.67 16.44 22.19
N ALA A 724 -7.80 17.39 21.83
CA ALA A 724 -7.95 18.21 20.64
C ALA A 724 -7.35 17.53 19.40
N SER A 725 -6.11 17.05 19.50
CA SER A 725 -5.36 16.49 18.38
C SER A 725 -5.56 14.99 18.18
N ARG A 726 -6.19 14.30 19.15
CA ARG A 726 -6.32 12.82 19.21
C ARG A 726 -5.00 12.07 19.12
N ARG A 727 -3.88 12.75 19.36
CA ARG A 727 -2.55 12.13 19.38
C ARG A 727 -2.38 11.34 20.66
N VAL A 728 -1.70 10.20 20.56
CA VAL A 728 -1.25 9.45 21.72
C VAL A 728 -0.19 10.27 22.45
N ILE A 729 -0.40 10.52 23.73
CA ILE A 729 0.48 11.31 24.60
C ILE A 729 1.12 10.49 25.72
N GLY A 730 0.69 9.24 25.89
CA GLY A 730 1.22 8.32 26.89
C GLY A 730 0.36 7.08 27.04
N PHE A 731 0.42 6.47 28.23
CA PHE A 731 -0.37 5.32 28.61
C PHE A 731 -0.69 5.33 30.12
N GLU A 732 -1.68 4.54 30.52
CA GLU A 732 -2.01 4.23 31.90
C GLU A 732 -1.97 2.71 32.12
N ILE A 733 -1.47 2.26 33.28
CA ILE A 733 -1.50 0.85 33.66
C ILE A 733 -2.83 0.56 34.36
N LEU A 734 -3.60 -0.35 33.80
CA LEU A 734 -4.92 -0.71 34.31
C LEU A 734 -4.78 -1.53 35.60
N PRO A 735 -5.55 -1.23 36.67
CA PRO A 735 -5.56 -2.05 37.88
C PRO A 735 -6.05 -3.48 37.60
N LEU A 736 -5.51 -4.47 38.33
CA LEU A 736 -5.92 -5.87 38.19
C LEU A 736 -7.42 -6.10 38.45
N SER A 737 -8.02 -5.30 39.35
CA SER A 737 -9.45 -5.34 39.61
C SER A 737 -10.32 -4.91 38.43
N LEU A 738 -9.77 -4.08 37.52
CA LEU A 738 -10.45 -3.69 36.28
C LEU A 738 -10.17 -4.70 35.17
N LEU A 739 -8.95 -5.27 35.14
CA LEU A 739 -8.54 -6.25 34.15
C LEU A 739 -9.29 -7.59 34.33
N ASP A 740 -9.56 -7.97 35.57
CA ASP A 740 -10.22 -9.22 36.00
C ASP A 740 -9.53 -10.50 35.50
N ARG A 741 -8.20 -10.42 35.36
CA ARG A 741 -7.31 -11.53 34.96
C ARG A 741 -5.85 -11.16 35.22
N PRO A 742 -4.92 -12.12 35.15
CA PRO A 742 -3.49 -11.82 35.06
C PRO A 742 -3.15 -11.00 33.80
N ARG A 743 -2.07 -10.22 33.91
CA ARG A 743 -1.40 -9.64 32.73
C ARG A 743 -0.75 -10.78 31.93
N VAL A 744 -0.85 -10.71 30.62
CA VAL A 744 -0.22 -11.69 29.72
C VAL A 744 1.09 -11.09 29.21
N ASP A 745 2.19 -11.83 29.30
CA ASP A 745 3.47 -11.40 28.73
C ASP A 745 3.40 -11.44 27.20
N VAL A 746 3.93 -10.41 26.52
CA VAL A 746 3.79 -10.26 25.07
C VAL A 746 5.14 -10.00 24.42
N THR A 747 5.56 -10.92 23.57
CA THR A 747 6.64 -10.71 22.61
C THR A 747 6.08 -10.07 21.34
N LEU A 748 6.44 -8.80 21.09
CA LEU A 748 6.01 -8.07 19.89
C LEU A 748 7.06 -8.20 18.76
N ARG A 749 6.76 -9.01 17.74
CA ARG A 749 7.58 -9.16 16.54
C ARG A 749 7.19 -8.10 15.51
N VAL A 750 7.99 -7.06 15.36
CA VAL A 750 7.73 -5.99 14.38
C VAL A 750 8.35 -6.27 13.00
N SER A 751 7.61 -5.96 11.93
CA SER A 751 8.17 -5.94 10.58
C SER A 751 9.16 -4.79 10.36
N GLY A 752 10.05 -4.91 9.37
CA GLY A 752 11.00 -3.83 9.03
C GLY A 752 10.32 -2.51 8.69
N PHE A 753 9.22 -2.55 7.94
CA PHE A 753 8.44 -1.36 7.65
C PHE A 753 7.75 -0.77 8.89
N PHE A 754 7.27 -1.61 9.82
CA PHE A 754 6.70 -1.12 11.07
C PHE A 754 7.74 -0.31 11.87
N ARG A 755 8.98 -0.80 11.95
CA ARG A 755 10.10 -0.07 12.57
C ARG A 755 10.34 1.28 11.90
N ASP A 756 10.35 1.32 10.57
CA ASP A 756 10.66 2.53 9.81
C ASP A 756 9.53 3.59 9.91
N ALA A 757 8.27 3.16 9.99
CA ALA A 757 7.11 4.05 10.00
C ALA A 757 6.59 4.41 11.42
N PHE A 758 6.74 3.51 12.40
CA PHE A 758 6.14 3.63 13.73
C PHE A 758 7.13 3.47 14.89
N PRO A 759 8.30 4.17 14.88
CA PRO A 759 9.26 4.06 16.00
C PRO A 759 8.62 4.45 17.34
N GLY A 760 7.77 5.48 17.37
CA GLY A 760 7.09 5.91 18.59
C GLY A 760 6.12 4.87 19.18
N LEU A 761 5.59 3.94 18.39
CA LEU A 761 4.76 2.85 18.92
C LEU A 761 5.61 1.74 19.56
N ILE A 762 6.81 1.54 19.04
CA ILE A 762 7.79 0.62 19.65
C ILE A 762 8.18 1.17 21.02
N ASP A 763 8.53 2.46 21.08
CA ASP A 763 8.88 3.14 22.32
C ASP A 763 7.72 3.12 23.33
N LEU A 764 6.49 3.37 22.88
CA LEU A 764 5.28 3.32 23.71
C LEU A 764 5.06 1.93 24.31
N PHE A 765 5.18 0.88 23.49
CA PHE A 765 4.96 -0.49 23.94
C PHE A 765 6.06 -0.95 24.90
N ASP A 766 7.32 -0.67 24.59
CA ASP A 766 8.46 -0.98 25.46
C ASP A 766 8.36 -0.24 26.81
N ALA A 767 7.97 1.04 26.82
CA ALA A 767 7.73 1.78 28.06
C ALA A 767 6.58 1.18 28.88
N ALA A 768 5.50 0.72 28.24
CA ALA A 768 4.37 0.09 28.90
C ALA A 768 4.69 -1.30 29.47
N VAL A 769 5.61 -2.04 28.86
CA VAL A 769 6.07 -3.35 29.36
C VAL A 769 6.98 -3.21 30.59
N ARG A 770 7.78 -2.13 30.66
CA ARG A 770 8.67 -1.87 31.81
C ARG A 770 7.95 -1.35 33.06
N ALA A 771 6.79 -0.72 32.88
CA ALA A 771 5.96 -0.16 33.93
C ALA A 771 5.06 -1.23 34.55
#